data_AF-A0A820BT34-F1
#
_entry.id   AF-A0A820BT34-F1
#
_cell.length_a   1.000
_cell.length_b   1.000
_cell.length_c   1.000
_cell.angle_alpha   90.00
_cell.angle_beta   90.00
_cell.angle_gamma   90.00
#
_symmetry.space_group_name_H-M   'P 1'
#
loop_
_entity.id
_entity.type
_entity.pdbx_description
1 polymer ?
#
loop_
_entity_poly.entity_id
_entity_poly.type
_entity_poly.pdbx_seq_one_letter_code
_entity_poly.pdbx_strand_id
1 'polypeptide(L)'
;MNENSEVTCLSAQILRHKALCDSLLDHLSRIELTRNTTVRVQLAVATADLALQYVGWEKPVEDVVEKLKTSSEHMLTLLEFLTALPEELNTSTIRIGENRRQYCREKYSNCGKQIHEILKSTNCSNELHKSPYDCLCDIFELCESYQKHWSFAVYLKQQITQYLCQPYSQAVIDENLDKAQDYTRIYTNLIESILECLVDGRQLDLSDLSCLHLLLYPLEHSDYEVVQSTLYTWYHLGELIQTNNEFIIDKVKSYMDKLVDVLCTQCKLDPDHLGIPPETDEKSSKNNGTSNSDLSEFRYRVQCFIEDTIYITGSLNCFQCLSSFSFLLFQKNLFFIYFKKMFDKLQSSSSLSWEEKMKRHFPNVIQAIISTPIQTGIVHTAIKYTGVRLISQLENWIAKNDQQILKSIIQYLLSLLVDKELRHISADTILIISQQGRKQLLNDLDQIIQATLWLDLIDNGSDAAQCLLKALSKIISRLTSIDDIHRYLKLLFDQQIQSITQILSTQSDTNYSSITKRLDCLTAIFKSLDFKTTHEEIHPCITIVQQFLPLLNLIIVRYRSLGKLSECWSCTIRFIIRSMRSHAKIFFQPIVELVISSYDDVPHSCFLYLISIIIDEYGNDQDLKSSIIVMSEHLTTKTFSILNKPDGFKENSDLVDFYRLSSRLLQRCPLEYRKSSVIQPIIEQIIPNYHLEHRDAKIKNKSELSEIRSLSMSLCETYISNLLTALIRAIVISHVPSSIRSSISEFVCEIKIYMSDKFPQWLQKSLTEIPRTSKNGLVEIVTSKQHEQFYKALCESDTQSSTIDYELETFAKLYR
;
A
#
# COMPACT_ATOMS: atom_id res chain seq x y z
N MET A 1 12.13 56.97 -12.93
CA MET A 1 10.65 57.07 -13.06
C MET A 1 9.94 55.73 -12.81
N ASN A 2 10.57 54.56 -13.01
CA ASN A 2 9.94 53.25 -12.75
C ASN A 2 9.92 52.82 -11.26
N GLU A 3 10.89 53.23 -10.44
CA GLU A 3 10.89 52.87 -9.00
C GLU A 3 9.73 53.54 -8.23
N ASN A 4 9.38 54.78 -8.58
CA ASN A 4 8.24 55.47 -7.93
C ASN A 4 6.89 54.85 -8.31
N SER A 5 6.74 54.27 -9.51
CA SER A 5 5.50 53.60 -9.93
C SER A 5 5.31 52.25 -9.25
N GLU A 6 6.38 51.48 -9.05
CA GLU A 6 6.31 50.21 -8.31
C GLU A 6 5.98 50.46 -6.84
N VAL A 7 6.64 51.42 -6.16
CA VAL A 7 6.37 51.76 -4.75
C VAL A 7 4.93 52.27 -4.54
N THR A 8 4.37 53.02 -5.49
CA THR A 8 2.94 53.42 -5.43
C THR A 8 1.97 52.27 -5.68
N CYS A 9 2.34 51.28 -6.50
CA CYS A 9 1.51 50.09 -6.75
C CYS A 9 1.52 49.15 -5.53
N LEU A 10 2.69 48.99 -4.91
CA LEU A 10 2.91 48.23 -3.67
C LEU A 10 2.10 48.78 -2.49
N SER A 11 2.13 50.10 -2.25
CA SER A 11 1.37 50.72 -1.17
C SER A 11 -0.14 50.63 -1.38
N ALA A 12 -0.61 50.72 -2.63
CA ALA A 12 -2.01 50.51 -2.99
C ALA A 12 -2.48 49.06 -2.79
N GLN A 13 -1.62 48.06 -3.00
CA GLN A 13 -1.95 46.65 -2.73
C GLN A 13 -2.10 46.36 -1.23
N ILE A 14 -1.20 46.87 -0.39
CA ILE A 14 -1.26 46.70 1.07
C ILE A 14 -2.55 47.34 1.63
N LEU A 15 -2.92 48.53 1.14
CA LEU A 15 -4.17 49.20 1.51
C LEU A 15 -5.42 48.40 1.11
N ARG A 16 -5.39 47.72 -0.05
CA ARG A 16 -6.49 46.84 -0.50
C ARG A 16 -6.63 45.59 0.36
N HIS A 17 -5.52 44.97 0.77
CA HIS A 17 -5.56 43.79 1.65
C HIS A 17 -6.13 44.15 3.03
N LYS A 18 -5.77 45.31 3.59
CA LYS A 18 -6.35 45.80 4.85
C LYS A 18 -7.85 46.09 4.72
N ALA A 19 -8.27 46.77 3.65
CA ALA A 19 -9.69 47.04 3.41
C ALA A 19 -10.51 45.75 3.23
N LEU A 20 -9.96 44.73 2.58
CA LEU A 20 -10.60 43.42 2.46
C LEU A 20 -10.73 42.71 3.81
N CYS A 21 -9.67 42.75 4.63
CA CYS A 21 -9.69 42.22 6.00
C CYS A 21 -10.78 42.87 6.85
N ASP A 22 -10.85 44.21 6.87
CA ASP A 22 -11.85 44.95 7.62
C ASP A 22 -13.28 44.62 7.14
N SER A 23 -13.47 44.43 5.82
CA SER A 23 -14.76 44.04 5.24
C SER A 23 -15.18 42.62 5.64
N LEU A 24 -14.26 41.66 5.65
CA LEU A 24 -14.56 40.28 6.06
C LEU A 24 -14.91 40.21 7.55
N LEU A 25 -14.18 40.91 8.41
CA LEU A 25 -14.47 40.97 9.85
C LEU A 25 -15.84 41.60 10.13
N ASP A 26 -16.20 42.66 9.40
CA ASP A 26 -17.51 43.29 9.50
C ASP A 26 -18.63 42.35 9.01
N HIS A 27 -18.42 41.62 7.91
CA HIS A 27 -19.36 40.59 7.43
C HIS A 27 -19.54 39.44 8.42
N LEU A 28 -18.47 38.95 9.05
CA LEU A 28 -18.54 37.92 10.09
C LEU A 28 -19.37 38.36 11.30
N SER A 29 -19.27 39.64 11.68
CA SER A 29 -20.01 40.21 12.82
C SER A 29 -21.48 40.58 12.54
N ARG A 30 -21.92 40.49 11.28
CA ARG A 30 -23.29 40.85 10.85
C ARG A 30 -24.15 39.64 10.48
N ILE A 31 -23.57 38.44 10.49
CA ILE A 31 -24.31 37.22 10.19
C ILE A 31 -25.07 36.77 11.42
N GLU A 32 -26.39 36.97 11.39
CA GLU A 32 -27.31 36.38 12.35
C GLU A 32 -27.33 34.84 12.20
N LEU A 33 -27.42 34.14 13.34
CA LEU A 33 -27.37 32.68 13.52
C LEU A 33 -28.18 31.83 12.50
N THR A 34 -29.20 32.40 11.85
CA THR A 34 -30.28 31.66 11.18
C THR A 34 -30.31 31.73 9.65
N ARG A 35 -29.49 32.55 8.97
CA ARG A 35 -29.76 32.82 7.53
C ARG A 35 -29.06 31.97 6.49
N ASN A 36 -27.87 31.39 6.71
CA ASN A 36 -27.28 30.39 5.80
C ASN A 36 -25.98 29.81 6.39
N THR A 37 -25.97 28.54 6.83
CA THR A 37 -24.76 27.87 7.36
C THR A 37 -23.62 27.87 6.34
N THR A 38 -23.92 27.67 5.05
CA THR A 38 -22.92 27.66 3.98
C THR A 38 -22.22 29.00 3.84
N VAL A 39 -22.93 30.12 3.94
CA VAL A 39 -22.32 31.46 3.79
C VAL A 39 -21.40 31.77 4.97
N ARG A 40 -21.78 31.35 6.18
CA ARG A 40 -20.99 31.55 7.40
C ARG A 40 -19.68 30.78 7.34
N VAL A 41 -19.73 29.49 6.98
CA VAL A 41 -18.55 28.64 6.77
C VAL A 41 -17.63 29.22 5.70
N GLN A 42 -18.18 29.64 4.54
CA GLN A 42 -17.35 30.21 3.47
C GLN A 42 -16.68 31.53 3.86
N LEU A 43 -17.32 32.35 4.69
CA LEU A 43 -16.69 33.57 5.22
C LEU A 43 -15.63 33.27 6.28
N ALA A 44 -15.85 32.25 7.11
CA ALA A 44 -14.85 31.76 8.05
C ALA A 44 -13.61 31.25 7.32
N VAL A 45 -13.78 30.40 6.29
CA VAL A 45 -12.71 29.91 5.41
C VAL A 45 -12.02 31.06 4.68
N ALA A 46 -12.77 31.98 4.05
CA ALA A 46 -12.18 33.12 3.36
C ALA A 46 -11.36 34.04 4.30
N THR A 47 -11.80 34.17 5.56
CA THR A 47 -11.07 34.94 6.58
C THR A 47 -9.83 34.18 7.06
N ALA A 48 -9.91 32.85 7.19
CA ALA A 48 -8.76 32.00 7.47
C ALA A 48 -7.72 32.08 6.34
N ASP A 49 -8.12 31.90 5.08
CA ASP A 49 -7.27 32.03 3.90
C ASP A 49 -6.55 33.38 3.86
N LEU A 50 -7.30 34.46 4.12
CA LEU A 50 -6.74 35.80 4.16
C LEU A 50 -5.77 35.96 5.32
N ALA A 51 -6.09 35.44 6.52
CA ALA A 51 -5.19 35.46 7.67
C ALA A 51 -3.86 34.74 7.38
N LEU A 52 -3.92 33.64 6.65
CA LEU A 52 -2.74 32.86 6.26
C LEU A 52 -1.88 33.56 5.21
N GLN A 53 -2.52 34.14 4.18
CA GLN A 53 -1.82 34.76 3.05
C GLN A 53 -1.39 36.22 3.31
N TYR A 54 -2.11 36.96 4.15
CA TYR A 54 -1.85 38.37 4.42
C TYR A 54 -0.79 38.55 5.51
N VAL A 55 0.47 38.63 5.09
CA VAL A 55 1.64 38.81 5.97
C VAL A 55 1.55 40.09 6.82
N GLY A 56 0.86 41.13 6.33
CA GLY A 56 0.67 42.40 7.06
C GLY A 56 -0.33 42.34 8.21
N TRP A 57 -1.01 41.22 8.43
CA TRP A 57 -1.90 41.02 9.58
C TRP A 57 -1.11 40.39 10.74
N GLU A 58 -0.77 41.20 11.75
CA GLU A 58 0.09 40.79 12.85
C GLU A 58 -0.58 39.83 13.85
N LYS A 59 -1.90 39.95 14.05
CA LYS A 59 -2.62 39.26 15.13
C LYS A 59 -4.00 38.71 14.70
N PRO A 60 -4.10 37.94 13.60
CA PRO A 60 -5.39 37.54 13.04
C PRO A 60 -6.31 36.78 13.99
N VAL A 61 -5.75 35.85 14.78
CA VAL A 61 -6.55 35.04 15.69
C VAL A 61 -7.04 35.87 16.89
N GLU A 62 -6.18 36.73 17.47
CA GLU A 62 -6.54 37.58 18.59
C GLU A 62 -7.63 38.59 18.17
N ASP A 63 -7.47 39.22 17.00
CA ASP A 63 -8.41 40.23 16.49
C ASP A 63 -9.80 39.65 16.21
N VAL A 64 -9.88 38.45 15.61
CA VAL A 64 -11.17 37.77 15.34
C VAL A 64 -11.85 37.34 16.64
N VAL A 65 -11.09 36.78 17.58
CA VAL A 65 -11.60 36.37 18.90
C VAL A 65 -12.15 37.58 19.67
N GLU A 66 -11.41 38.67 19.76
CA GLU A 66 -11.86 39.88 20.45
C GLU A 66 -13.14 40.46 19.81
N LYS A 67 -13.26 40.38 18.49
CA LYS A 67 -14.42 40.90 17.75
C LYS A 67 -15.69 40.08 17.95
N LEU A 68 -15.59 38.76 18.08
CA LEU A 68 -16.74 37.85 18.12
C LEU A 68 -17.10 37.34 19.53
N LYS A 69 -16.20 37.46 20.52
CA LYS A 69 -16.40 36.97 21.90
C LYS A 69 -17.52 37.69 22.67
N THR A 70 -17.92 38.90 22.25
CA THR A 70 -18.82 39.77 23.02
C THR A 70 -20.30 39.35 23.08
N SER A 71 -20.72 38.33 22.32
CA SER A 71 -22.14 37.93 22.22
C SER A 71 -22.28 36.43 22.01
N SER A 72 -23.19 35.80 22.74
CA SER A 72 -23.55 34.37 22.58
C SER A 72 -23.99 34.02 21.16
N GLU A 73 -24.50 35.01 20.41
CA GLU A 73 -24.97 34.85 19.03
C GLU A 73 -23.85 34.67 18.00
N HIS A 74 -22.65 35.19 18.26
CA HIS A 74 -21.49 35.08 17.35
C HIS A 74 -20.53 33.93 17.70
N MET A 75 -20.87 33.14 18.73
CA MET A 75 -20.05 32.02 19.19
C MET A 75 -19.89 30.95 18.09
N LEU A 76 -20.96 30.63 17.35
CA LEU A 76 -20.89 29.68 16.23
C LEU A 76 -19.95 30.17 15.12
N THR A 77 -20.04 31.44 14.74
CA THR A 77 -19.17 32.05 13.72
C THR A 77 -17.70 32.05 14.15
N LEU A 78 -17.44 32.30 15.45
CA LEU A 78 -16.10 32.24 16.00
C LEU A 78 -15.53 30.82 15.94
N LEU A 79 -16.34 29.83 16.30
CA LEU A 79 -15.94 28.42 16.27
C LEU A 79 -15.66 27.95 14.84
N GLU A 80 -16.50 28.31 13.86
CA GLU A 80 -16.26 27.99 12.45
C GLU A 80 -14.95 28.58 11.93
N PHE A 81 -14.58 29.80 12.33
CA PHE A 81 -13.27 30.37 12.00
C PHE A 81 -12.12 29.61 12.66
N LEU A 82 -12.28 29.24 13.94
CA LEU A 82 -11.26 28.51 14.68
C LEU A 82 -11.10 27.07 14.17
N THR A 83 -12.14 26.45 13.60
CA THR A 83 -12.04 25.16 12.89
C THR A 83 -11.42 25.31 11.50
N ALA A 84 -11.82 26.32 10.72
CA ALA A 84 -11.31 26.51 9.36
C ALA A 84 -9.82 26.86 9.30
N LEU A 85 -9.30 27.59 10.29
CA LEU A 85 -7.90 28.03 10.31
C LEU A 85 -6.86 26.87 10.31
N PRO A 86 -6.93 25.88 11.20
CA PRO A 86 -6.04 24.72 11.16
C PRO A 86 -6.26 23.82 9.93
N GLU A 87 -7.51 23.64 9.46
CA GLU A 87 -7.80 22.90 8.23
C GLU A 87 -7.09 23.53 7.02
N GLU A 88 -7.19 24.84 6.86
CA GLU A 88 -6.53 25.57 5.77
C GLU A 88 -5.00 25.66 5.94
N LEU A 89 -4.51 25.64 7.19
CA LEU A 89 -3.07 25.53 7.48
C LEU A 89 -2.45 24.21 7.02
N ASN A 90 -3.24 23.15 6.92
CA ASN A 90 -2.79 21.82 6.50
C ASN A 90 -3.14 21.50 5.04
N THR A 91 -3.91 22.38 4.37
CA THR A 91 -4.34 22.16 2.99
C THR A 91 -3.23 22.48 1.98
N SER A 92 -3.18 21.71 0.89
CA SER A 92 -2.20 21.83 -0.21
C SER A 92 -2.60 22.83 -1.30
N THR A 93 -3.85 23.27 -1.31
CA THR A 93 -4.41 24.26 -2.23
C THR A 93 -3.85 25.66 -1.96
N ILE A 94 -3.69 26.00 -0.68
CA ILE A 94 -3.04 27.24 -0.23
C ILE A 94 -1.53 27.03 -0.27
N ARG A 95 -0.89 27.70 -1.24
CA ARG A 95 0.56 27.65 -1.44
C ARG A 95 1.27 28.62 -0.50
N ILE A 96 1.33 28.28 0.79
CA ILE A 96 2.02 29.05 1.84
C ILE A 96 3.23 28.29 2.35
N GLY A 97 4.43 28.84 2.17
CA GLY A 97 5.66 28.19 2.64
C GLY A 97 5.68 27.87 4.15
N GLU A 98 6.38 26.82 4.55
CA GLU A 98 6.45 26.32 5.93
C GLU A 98 6.78 27.42 6.97
N ASN A 99 7.62 28.39 6.64
CA ASN A 99 7.94 29.52 7.53
C ASN A 99 6.69 30.28 8.00
N ARG A 100 5.72 30.48 7.10
CA ARG A 100 4.45 31.17 7.41
C ARG A 100 3.49 30.24 8.16
N ARG A 101 3.44 28.95 7.78
CA ARG A 101 2.63 27.94 8.50
C ARG A 101 3.04 27.86 9.98
N GLN A 102 4.35 27.78 10.26
CA GLN A 102 4.86 27.74 11.63
C GLN A 102 4.47 28.97 12.46
N TYR A 103 4.59 30.17 11.89
CA TYR A 103 4.20 31.41 12.56
C TYR A 103 2.71 31.42 12.96
N CYS A 104 1.82 31.00 12.06
CA CYS A 104 0.38 30.95 12.32
C CYS A 104 0.01 29.89 13.36
N ARG A 105 0.65 28.71 13.34
CA ARG A 105 0.45 27.62 14.32
C ARG A 105 0.76 28.06 15.76
N GLU A 106 1.88 28.75 15.97
CA GLU A 106 2.26 29.24 17.32
C GLU A 106 1.22 30.19 17.92
N LYS A 107 0.54 30.97 17.08
CA LYS A 107 -0.49 31.92 17.52
C LYS A 107 -1.81 31.25 17.84
N TYR A 108 -2.22 30.25 17.06
CA TYR A 108 -3.47 29.51 17.26
C TYR A 108 -3.46 28.66 18.54
N SER A 109 -2.33 28.03 18.90
CA SER A 109 -2.19 27.23 20.14
C SER A 109 -2.59 27.99 21.42
N ASN A 110 -2.41 29.31 21.46
CA ASN A 110 -2.77 30.13 22.63
C ASN A 110 -4.28 30.26 22.87
N CYS A 111 -5.12 29.90 21.89
CA CYS A 111 -6.58 30.01 21.96
C CYS A 111 -7.27 28.80 22.62
N GLY A 112 -6.57 27.68 22.82
CA GLY A 112 -7.19 26.42 23.24
C GLY A 112 -7.89 26.43 24.60
N LYS A 113 -7.48 27.30 25.54
CA LYS A 113 -8.17 27.44 26.84
C LYS A 113 -9.61 27.94 26.70
N GLN A 114 -9.87 28.81 25.71
CA GLN A 114 -11.19 29.42 25.51
C GLN A 114 -12.16 28.44 24.83
N ILE A 115 -11.66 27.56 23.96
CA ILE A 115 -12.45 26.55 23.27
C ILE A 115 -12.90 25.44 24.23
N HIS A 116 -12.03 25.04 25.17
CA HIS A 116 -12.38 24.08 26.21
C HIS A 116 -13.57 24.54 27.10
N GLU A 117 -13.60 25.81 27.50
CA GLU A 117 -14.70 26.36 28.32
C GLU A 117 -16.06 26.27 27.63
N ILE A 118 -16.09 26.33 26.29
CA ILE A 118 -17.31 26.25 25.47
C ILE A 118 -17.86 24.82 25.42
N LEU A 119 -17.00 23.81 25.32
CA LEU A 119 -17.42 22.39 25.28
C LEU A 119 -18.02 21.88 26.60
N LYS A 120 -17.73 22.56 27.72
CA LYS A 120 -18.25 22.18 29.04
C LYS A 120 -19.75 22.49 29.20
N SER A 121 -20.33 23.38 28.39
CA SER A 121 -21.76 23.70 28.50
C SER A 121 -22.61 22.58 27.89
N THR A 122 -23.24 21.78 28.75
CA THR A 122 -23.94 20.53 28.44
C THR A 122 -25.25 20.66 27.63
N ASN A 123 -25.60 21.86 27.14
CA ASN A 123 -26.88 22.13 26.45
C ASN A 123 -26.73 22.56 24.97
N CYS A 124 -25.66 22.12 24.30
CA CYS A 124 -25.43 22.45 22.89
C CYS A 124 -26.21 21.51 21.94
N SER A 125 -26.81 22.09 20.89
CA SER A 125 -27.38 21.33 19.76
C SER A 125 -26.29 20.52 19.04
N ASN A 126 -26.65 19.51 18.23
CA ASN A 126 -25.66 18.71 17.49
C ASN A 126 -24.71 19.57 16.62
N GLU A 127 -25.23 20.64 16.00
CA GLU A 127 -24.43 21.61 15.23
C GLU A 127 -23.46 22.43 16.10
N LEU A 128 -23.84 22.75 17.34
CA LEU A 128 -23.00 23.45 18.31
C LEU A 128 -21.95 22.55 18.97
N HIS A 129 -22.09 21.23 18.90
CA HIS A 129 -21.15 20.26 19.47
C HIS A 129 -19.95 20.01 18.54
N LYS A 130 -20.20 19.92 17.24
CA LYS A 130 -19.22 19.50 16.23
C LYS A 130 -18.07 20.50 16.03
N SER A 131 -18.37 21.79 15.89
CA SER A 131 -17.32 22.80 15.60
C SER A 131 -16.32 23.02 16.76
N PRO A 132 -16.74 23.11 18.04
CA PRO A 132 -15.78 23.08 19.15
C PRO A 132 -15.00 21.76 19.28
N TYR A 133 -15.65 20.63 18.92
CA TYR A 133 -15.01 19.31 18.89
C TYR A 133 -13.86 19.25 17.87
N ASP A 134 -14.12 19.65 16.62
CA ASP A 134 -13.11 19.66 15.55
C ASP A 134 -11.92 20.56 15.96
N CYS A 135 -12.23 21.74 16.49
CA CYS A 135 -11.25 22.71 16.95
C CYS A 135 -10.34 22.18 18.09
N LEU A 136 -10.88 21.38 19.03
CA LEU A 136 -10.06 20.72 20.05
C LEU A 136 -9.15 19.62 19.46
N CYS A 137 -9.63 18.87 18.47
CA CYS A 137 -8.83 17.86 17.80
C CYS A 137 -7.61 18.49 17.12
N ASP A 138 -7.81 19.60 16.41
CA ASP A 138 -6.72 20.37 15.79
C ASP A 138 -5.71 20.89 16.83
N ILE A 139 -6.19 21.26 18.02
CA ILE A 139 -5.32 21.69 19.12
C ILE A 139 -4.48 20.52 19.67
N PHE A 140 -5.03 19.31 19.74
CA PHE A 140 -4.27 18.13 20.17
C PHE A 140 -3.14 17.80 19.20
N GLU A 141 -3.39 17.84 17.89
CA GLU A 141 -2.36 17.66 16.85
C GLU A 141 -1.24 18.70 16.99
N LEU A 142 -1.58 19.95 17.32
CA LEU A 142 -0.58 21.00 17.55
C LEU A 142 0.24 20.76 18.82
N CYS A 143 -0.36 20.19 19.86
CA CYS A 143 0.31 19.87 21.11
C CYS A 143 1.30 18.70 20.97
N GLU A 144 1.10 17.81 19.99
CA GLU A 144 2.00 16.71 19.65
C GLU A 144 3.40 17.22 19.24
N SER A 145 3.45 18.37 18.57
CA SER A 145 4.66 18.79 17.83
C SER A 145 5.77 19.50 18.62
N TYR A 146 5.60 19.94 19.88
CA TYR A 146 6.69 20.61 20.62
C TYR A 146 6.60 20.55 22.15
N GLN A 147 7.77 20.38 22.79
CA GLN A 147 8.02 20.40 24.24
C GLN A 147 7.57 21.68 25.00
N LYS A 148 7.04 22.70 24.28
CA LYS A 148 6.72 24.03 24.84
C LYS A 148 5.29 24.15 25.40
N HIS A 149 4.38 23.22 25.10
CA HIS A 149 2.95 23.32 25.48
C HIS A 149 2.49 22.29 26.55
N TRP A 150 3.43 21.64 27.25
CA TRP A 150 3.12 20.58 28.22
C TRP A 150 2.15 20.97 29.34
N SER A 151 2.25 22.18 29.88
CA SER A 151 1.35 22.65 30.95
C SER A 151 -0.11 22.74 30.50
N PHE A 152 -0.34 22.95 29.20
CA PHE A 152 -1.66 23.00 28.61
C PHE A 152 -2.19 21.58 28.32
N ALA A 153 -1.35 20.66 27.84
CA ALA A 153 -1.71 19.25 27.68
C ALA A 153 -2.09 18.59 29.02
N VAL A 154 -1.37 18.87 30.11
CA VAL A 154 -1.72 18.41 31.48
C VAL A 154 -3.10 18.93 31.89
N TYR A 155 -3.39 20.21 31.63
CA TYR A 155 -4.68 20.82 31.92
C TYR A 155 -5.81 20.12 31.15
N LEU A 156 -5.66 19.94 29.83
CA LEU A 156 -6.67 19.27 29.00
C LEU A 156 -6.90 17.81 29.44
N LYS A 157 -5.83 17.06 29.75
CA LYS A 157 -5.92 15.70 30.28
C LYS A 157 -6.80 15.64 31.54
N GLN A 158 -6.54 16.52 32.52
CA GLN A 158 -7.30 16.56 33.77
C GLN A 158 -8.76 16.92 33.53
N GLN A 159 -9.03 17.94 32.71
CA GLN A 159 -10.39 18.39 32.47
C GLN A 159 -11.22 17.35 31.69
N ILE A 160 -10.65 16.72 30.67
CA ILE A 160 -11.36 15.71 29.88
C ILE A 160 -11.68 14.48 30.72
N THR A 161 -10.69 13.98 31.47
CA THR A 161 -10.87 12.80 32.34
C THR A 161 -11.93 13.02 33.42
N GLN A 162 -12.07 14.26 33.90
CA GLN A 162 -13.02 14.59 34.97
C GLN A 162 -14.43 14.90 34.47
N TYR A 163 -14.58 15.51 33.29
CA TYR A 163 -15.84 16.13 32.89
C TYR A 163 -16.52 15.54 31.65
N LEU A 164 -15.82 14.78 30.79
CA LEU A 164 -16.41 14.26 29.54
C LEU A 164 -16.99 12.85 29.63
N CYS A 165 -16.68 12.07 30.68
CA CYS A 165 -17.22 10.72 30.86
C CYS A 165 -18.75 10.70 30.98
N GLN A 166 -19.33 11.59 31.79
CA GLN A 166 -20.79 11.65 32.00
C GLN A 166 -21.55 12.07 30.72
N PRO A 167 -21.12 13.12 29.98
CA PRO A 167 -21.70 13.45 28.68
C PRO A 167 -21.66 12.30 27.65
N TYR A 168 -20.59 11.52 27.60
CA TYR A 168 -20.52 10.34 26.73
C TYR A 168 -21.58 9.30 27.12
N SER A 169 -21.66 8.92 28.39
CA SER A 169 -22.67 7.96 28.85
C SER A 169 -24.10 8.45 28.56
N GLN A 170 -24.36 9.75 28.69
CA GLN A 170 -25.66 10.33 28.34
C GLN A 170 -25.93 10.23 26.83
N ALA A 171 -24.94 10.50 25.97
CA ALA A 171 -25.10 10.35 24.52
C ALA A 171 -25.44 8.90 24.12
N VAL A 172 -24.84 7.91 24.79
CA VAL A 172 -25.17 6.48 24.58
C VAL A 172 -26.60 6.16 25.04
N ILE A 173 -27.02 6.69 26.19
CA ILE A 173 -28.41 6.53 26.69
C ILE A 173 -29.42 7.18 25.75
N ASP A 174 -29.05 8.33 25.16
CA ASP A 174 -29.88 9.08 24.23
C ASP A 174 -29.84 8.49 22.80
N GLU A 175 -29.16 7.36 22.59
CA GLU A 175 -28.94 6.71 21.28
C GLU A 175 -28.36 7.67 20.20
N ASN A 176 -27.57 8.65 20.64
CA ASN A 176 -26.96 9.65 19.77
C ASN A 176 -25.56 9.20 19.32
N LEU A 177 -25.52 8.41 18.24
CA LEU A 177 -24.29 7.86 17.66
C LEU A 177 -23.26 8.95 17.30
N ASP A 178 -23.71 10.06 16.70
CA ASP A 178 -22.83 11.15 16.27
C ASP A 178 -22.03 11.72 17.45
N LYS A 179 -22.72 12.03 18.57
CA LYS A 179 -22.05 12.52 19.78
C LYS A 179 -21.14 11.47 20.41
N ALA A 180 -21.55 10.19 20.41
CA ALA A 180 -20.71 9.11 20.93
C ALA A 180 -19.41 8.96 20.12
N GLN A 181 -19.48 9.09 18.79
CA GLN A 181 -18.31 9.09 17.90
C GLN A 181 -17.42 10.33 18.15
N ASP A 182 -18.01 11.53 18.25
CA ASP A 182 -17.26 12.76 18.55
C ASP A 182 -16.46 12.62 19.86
N TYR A 183 -17.12 12.23 20.96
CA TYR A 183 -16.46 12.02 22.24
C TYR A 183 -15.37 10.95 22.19
N THR A 184 -15.61 9.85 21.47
CA THR A 184 -14.61 8.79 21.30
C THR A 184 -13.35 9.32 20.62
N ARG A 185 -13.51 10.15 19.59
CA ARG A 185 -12.39 10.80 18.91
C ARG A 185 -11.65 11.82 19.79
N ILE A 186 -12.35 12.52 20.69
CA ILE A 186 -11.68 13.35 21.72
C ILE A 186 -10.79 12.48 22.59
N TYR A 187 -11.28 11.32 23.05
CA TYR A 187 -10.51 10.41 23.90
C TYR A 187 -9.27 9.88 23.18
N THR A 188 -9.40 9.46 21.91
CA THR A 188 -8.26 8.95 21.12
C THR A 188 -7.24 10.06 20.86
N ASN A 189 -7.67 11.24 20.40
CA ASN A 189 -6.75 12.35 20.09
C ASN A 189 -6.04 12.90 21.33
N LEU A 190 -6.73 12.96 22.48
CA LEU A 190 -6.07 13.30 23.75
C LEU A 190 -4.96 12.30 24.05
N ILE A 191 -5.25 11.01 23.98
CA ILE A 191 -4.30 9.95 24.33
C ILE A 191 -3.12 9.92 23.34
N GLU A 192 -3.38 10.05 22.04
CA GLU A 192 -2.33 10.20 21.01
C GLU A 192 -1.38 11.34 21.34
N SER A 193 -1.92 12.54 21.63
CA SER A 193 -1.10 13.73 21.90
C SER A 193 -0.16 13.61 23.11
N ILE A 194 -0.44 12.68 24.02
CA ILE A 194 0.37 12.41 25.22
C ILE A 194 1.03 11.02 25.22
N LEU A 195 0.90 10.26 24.13
CA LEU A 195 1.19 8.82 24.12
C LEU A 195 2.67 8.53 24.34
N GLU A 196 3.56 9.26 23.64
CA GLU A 196 5.01 9.15 23.85
C GLU A 196 5.37 9.47 25.31
N CYS A 197 4.75 10.49 25.91
CA CYS A 197 5.00 10.87 27.30
C CYS A 197 4.48 9.83 28.30
N LEU A 198 3.37 9.14 27.98
CA LEU A 198 2.83 8.04 28.78
C LEU A 198 3.79 6.85 28.84
N VAL A 199 4.49 6.56 27.74
CA VAL A 199 5.41 5.42 27.63
C VAL A 199 6.83 5.78 28.14
N ASP A 200 7.33 6.98 27.86
CA ASP A 200 8.69 7.40 28.23
C ASP A 200 8.85 7.66 29.74
N GLY A 201 7.76 7.95 30.46
CA GLY A 201 7.76 8.14 31.92
C GLY A 201 8.57 9.35 32.43
N ARG A 202 9.12 10.18 31.54
CA ARG A 202 9.98 11.34 31.88
C ARG A 202 9.21 12.46 32.59
N GLN A 203 7.89 12.51 32.47
CA GLN A 203 7.03 13.49 33.14
C GLN A 203 5.96 12.81 34.00
N LEU A 204 6.13 12.92 35.32
CA LEU A 204 5.29 12.25 36.32
C LEU A 204 3.80 12.59 36.17
N ASP A 205 3.45 13.85 35.90
CA ASP A 205 2.06 14.32 35.81
C ASP A 205 1.31 13.80 34.56
N LEU A 206 2.04 13.53 33.47
CA LEU A 206 1.46 12.99 32.23
C LEU A 206 1.53 11.47 32.16
N SER A 207 2.45 10.82 32.90
CA SER A 207 2.68 9.38 32.89
C SER A 207 1.60 8.51 33.57
N ASP A 208 0.56 9.13 34.14
CA ASP A 208 -0.56 8.39 34.71
C ASP A 208 -1.42 7.72 33.62
N LEU A 209 -1.38 6.38 33.59
CA LEU A 209 -2.13 5.51 32.68
C LEU A 209 -3.64 5.49 32.96
N SER A 210 -4.12 6.13 34.04
CA SER A 210 -5.56 6.23 34.34
C SER A 210 -6.39 6.80 33.19
N CYS A 211 -5.82 7.67 32.36
CA CYS A 211 -6.49 8.22 31.17
C CYS A 211 -6.84 7.16 30.12
N LEU A 212 -6.15 6.01 30.07
CA LEU A 212 -6.52 4.88 29.21
C LEU A 212 -7.90 4.30 29.58
N HIS A 213 -8.39 4.54 30.79
CA HIS A 213 -9.74 4.17 31.18
C HIS A 213 -10.81 4.84 30.29
N LEU A 214 -10.52 6.02 29.72
CA LEU A 214 -11.42 6.69 28.78
C LEU A 214 -11.72 5.81 27.55
N LEU A 215 -10.74 5.04 27.09
CA LEU A 215 -10.90 4.15 25.95
C LEU A 215 -11.77 2.93 26.27
N LEU A 216 -12.05 2.61 27.54
CA LEU A 216 -12.95 1.50 27.88
C LEU A 216 -14.43 1.83 27.63
N TYR A 217 -14.82 3.11 27.73
CA TYR A 217 -16.21 3.52 27.50
C TYR A 217 -16.69 3.26 26.05
N PRO A 218 -15.91 3.61 25.01
CA PRO A 218 -16.18 3.20 23.63
C PRO A 218 -16.32 1.68 23.43
N LEU A 219 -15.60 0.85 24.20
CA LEU A 219 -15.63 -0.61 24.04
C LEU A 219 -16.94 -1.26 24.47
N GLU A 220 -17.70 -0.59 25.35
CA GLU A 220 -19.01 -1.07 25.79
C GLU A 220 -20.13 -0.71 24.80
N HIS A 221 -19.82 0.08 23.75
CA HIS A 221 -20.78 0.46 22.74
C HIS A 221 -21.19 -0.74 21.87
N SER A 222 -22.46 -0.78 21.47
CA SER A 222 -23.01 -1.85 20.62
C SER A 222 -22.48 -1.78 19.19
N ASP A 223 -22.32 -0.56 18.66
CA ASP A 223 -21.81 -0.30 17.31
C ASP A 223 -20.29 -0.47 17.22
N TYR A 224 -19.83 -1.28 16.25
CA TYR A 224 -18.42 -1.55 16.02
C TYR A 224 -17.66 -0.35 15.47
N GLU A 225 -18.30 0.64 14.84
CA GLU A 225 -17.63 1.84 14.30
C GLU A 225 -17.02 2.70 15.43
N VAL A 226 -17.74 2.80 16.55
CA VAL A 226 -17.27 3.49 17.76
C VAL A 226 -16.04 2.77 18.30
N VAL A 227 -16.10 1.44 18.43
CA VAL A 227 -14.96 0.61 18.89
C VAL A 227 -13.77 0.73 17.93
N GLN A 228 -14.03 0.65 16.62
CA GLN A 228 -13.03 0.71 15.56
C GLN A 228 -12.20 1.98 15.62
N SER A 229 -12.82 3.12 15.96
CA SER A 229 -12.11 4.40 16.06
C SER A 229 -10.99 4.42 17.12
N THR A 230 -11.05 3.51 18.11
CA THR A 230 -10.01 3.38 19.15
C THR A 230 -8.80 2.53 18.75
N LEU A 231 -8.91 1.73 17.68
CA LEU A 231 -7.90 0.71 17.34
C LEU A 231 -6.54 1.32 16.97
N TYR A 232 -6.52 2.47 16.30
CA TYR A 232 -5.28 3.17 15.95
C TYR A 232 -4.46 3.49 17.21
N THR A 233 -5.13 4.00 18.26
CA THR A 233 -4.48 4.35 19.52
C THR A 233 -3.92 3.17 20.26
N TRP A 234 -4.66 2.08 20.31
CA TRP A 234 -4.14 0.84 20.89
C TRP A 234 -2.96 0.27 20.11
N TYR A 235 -2.96 0.42 18.78
CA TYR A 235 -1.87 -0.04 17.91
C TYR A 235 -0.59 0.78 18.16
N HIS A 236 -0.70 2.11 18.12
CA HIS A 236 0.43 3.01 18.34
C HIS A 236 0.99 2.85 19.76
N LEU A 237 0.12 2.68 20.77
CA LEU A 237 0.54 2.34 22.14
C LEU A 237 1.35 1.04 22.17
N GLY A 238 0.91 0.02 21.43
CA GLY A 238 1.65 -1.22 21.28
C GLY A 238 3.05 -0.97 20.71
N GLU A 239 3.14 -0.33 19.55
CA GLU A 239 4.41 -0.04 18.87
C GLU A 239 5.43 0.64 19.81
N LEU A 240 4.99 1.64 20.57
CA LEU A 240 5.84 2.34 21.54
C LEU A 240 6.27 1.47 22.74
N ILE A 241 5.41 0.55 23.20
CA ILE A 241 5.75 -0.38 24.31
C ILE A 241 6.72 -1.48 23.86
N GLN A 242 6.71 -1.85 22.57
CA GLN A 242 7.52 -2.95 22.03
C GLN A 242 9.03 -2.75 22.28
N THR A 243 9.49 -1.52 22.49
CA THR A 243 10.92 -1.16 22.66
C THR A 243 11.51 -1.35 24.08
N ASN A 244 10.92 -2.21 24.92
CA ASN A 244 11.38 -2.70 26.25
C ASN A 244 10.79 -2.03 27.52
N ASN A 245 9.47 -2.09 27.71
CA ASN A 245 8.83 -1.72 28.98
C ASN A 245 7.93 -2.84 29.55
N GLU A 246 8.50 -3.96 30.03
CA GLU A 246 7.73 -5.08 30.65
C GLU A 246 6.77 -4.61 31.76
N PHE A 247 7.19 -3.61 32.55
CA PHE A 247 6.35 -3.01 33.60
C PHE A 247 5.09 -2.31 33.06
N ILE A 248 5.17 -1.67 31.89
CA ILE A 248 4.01 -1.01 31.27
C ILE A 248 3.12 -2.08 30.62
N ILE A 249 3.70 -3.13 30.03
CA ILE A 249 2.96 -4.28 29.50
C ILE A 249 2.04 -4.86 30.59
N ASP A 250 2.55 -5.12 31.79
CA ASP A 250 1.75 -5.69 32.88
C ASP A 250 0.56 -4.81 33.28
N LYS A 251 0.72 -3.48 33.24
CA LYS A 251 -0.36 -2.52 33.55
C LYS A 251 -1.40 -2.43 32.44
N VAL A 252 -0.97 -2.44 31.18
CA VAL A 252 -1.84 -2.29 29.99
C VAL A 252 -2.53 -3.60 29.62
N LYS A 253 -1.93 -4.76 29.98
CA LYS A 253 -2.43 -6.09 29.64
C LYS A 253 -3.90 -6.31 29.94
N SER A 254 -4.36 -5.91 31.12
CA SER A 254 -5.77 -6.10 31.50
C SER A 254 -6.75 -5.30 30.63
N TYR A 255 -6.33 -4.14 30.11
CA TYR A 255 -7.12 -3.35 29.16
C TYR A 255 -7.15 -4.02 27.79
N MET A 256 -6.00 -4.52 27.34
CA MET A 256 -5.87 -5.22 26.06
C MET A 256 -6.64 -6.55 26.03
N ASP A 257 -6.63 -7.32 27.11
CA ASP A 257 -7.41 -8.56 27.22
C ASP A 257 -8.91 -8.26 27.06
N LYS A 258 -9.42 -7.23 27.75
CA LYS A 258 -10.82 -6.77 27.60
C LYS A 258 -11.15 -6.31 26.17
N LEU A 259 -10.24 -5.54 25.56
CA LEU A 259 -10.39 -5.09 24.18
C LEU A 259 -10.51 -6.29 23.23
N VAL A 260 -9.63 -7.28 23.35
CA VAL A 260 -9.67 -8.49 22.51
C VAL A 260 -10.99 -9.24 22.68
N ASP A 261 -11.51 -9.37 23.90
CA ASP A 261 -12.80 -10.02 24.16
C ASP A 261 -13.98 -9.29 23.50
N VAL A 262 -13.99 -7.95 23.58
CA VAL A 262 -14.99 -7.09 22.92
C VAL A 262 -14.89 -7.22 21.41
N LEU A 263 -13.70 -7.09 20.83
CA LEU A 263 -13.49 -7.21 19.38
C LEU A 263 -13.91 -8.59 18.85
N CYS A 264 -13.62 -9.66 19.60
CA CYS A 264 -14.10 -11.01 19.25
C CYS A 264 -15.63 -11.10 19.23
N THR A 265 -16.31 -10.36 20.10
CA THR A 265 -17.77 -10.31 20.14
C THR A 265 -18.34 -9.47 18.99
N GLN A 266 -17.74 -8.32 18.69
CA GLN A 266 -18.17 -7.41 17.62
C GLN A 266 -17.98 -7.97 16.21
N CYS A 267 -17.07 -8.92 16.04
CA CYS A 267 -16.82 -9.54 14.74
C CYS A 267 -17.75 -10.72 14.40
N LYS A 268 -18.76 -11.01 15.24
CA LYS A 268 -19.75 -12.07 14.98
C LYS A 268 -20.56 -11.72 13.73
N LEU A 269 -20.86 -12.74 12.92
CA LEU A 269 -21.78 -12.58 11.79
C LEU A 269 -23.22 -12.61 12.31
N ASP A 270 -24.10 -11.93 11.59
CA ASP A 270 -25.52 -11.96 11.89
C ASP A 270 -26.05 -13.42 11.85
N PRO A 271 -27.04 -13.76 12.70
CA PRO A 271 -27.57 -15.12 12.77
C PRO A 271 -28.15 -15.64 11.45
N ASP A 272 -28.60 -14.75 10.58
CA ASP A 272 -29.19 -14.99 9.26
C ASP A 272 -28.19 -14.86 8.09
N HIS A 273 -26.90 -14.59 8.38
CA HIS A 273 -25.85 -14.58 7.37
C HIS A 273 -25.82 -15.92 6.62
N LEU A 274 -25.71 -15.88 5.29
CA LEU A 274 -25.65 -17.05 4.43
C LEU A 274 -24.28 -17.15 3.74
N GLY A 275 -23.80 -18.38 3.56
CA GLY A 275 -22.60 -18.67 2.77
C GLY A 275 -21.28 -18.42 3.52
N ILE A 276 -20.23 -18.04 2.79
CA ILE A 276 -18.90 -17.76 3.35
C ILE A 276 -18.84 -16.40 4.05
N PRO A 277 -17.92 -16.18 4.99
CA PRO A 277 -17.72 -14.85 5.57
C PRO A 277 -17.28 -13.87 4.48
N PRO A 278 -17.70 -12.60 4.53
CA PRO A 278 -17.27 -11.61 3.55
C PRO A 278 -15.75 -11.39 3.66
N GLU A 279 -15.08 -11.30 2.52
CA GLU A 279 -13.63 -11.10 2.40
C GLU A 279 -13.32 -9.72 1.80
N THR A 280 -12.16 -9.18 2.13
CA THR A 280 -11.66 -7.86 1.67
C THR A 280 -11.15 -7.86 0.22
N ASP A 281 -11.29 -8.96 -0.52
CA ASP A 281 -10.76 -9.07 -1.88
C ASP A 281 -11.35 -7.99 -2.82
N GLU A 282 -10.47 -7.19 -3.44
CA GLU A 282 -10.81 -6.17 -4.44
C GLU A 282 -11.71 -6.68 -5.59
N LYS A 283 -11.72 -8.00 -5.85
CA LYS A 283 -12.51 -8.64 -6.90
C LYS A 283 -13.98 -8.91 -6.50
N SER A 284 -14.31 -8.97 -5.21
CA SER A 284 -15.65 -9.29 -4.71
C SER A 284 -16.55 -8.06 -4.53
N SER A 285 -15.96 -6.86 -4.53
CA SER A 285 -16.62 -5.57 -4.28
C SER A 285 -17.73 -5.19 -5.27
N LYS A 286 -17.91 -5.92 -6.39
CA LYS A 286 -18.88 -5.51 -7.42
C LYS A 286 -20.33 -5.94 -7.21
N ASN A 287 -20.66 -6.88 -6.32
CA ASN A 287 -22.00 -7.48 -6.34
C ASN A 287 -22.79 -7.58 -5.03
N ASN A 288 -22.27 -7.19 -3.87
CA ASN A 288 -23.05 -7.25 -2.62
C ASN A 288 -23.06 -5.88 -1.94
N GLY A 289 -24.23 -5.50 -1.40
CA GLY A 289 -24.51 -4.17 -0.85
C GLY A 289 -23.47 -3.67 0.17
N THR A 290 -23.42 -2.35 0.29
CA THR A 290 -22.44 -1.57 1.05
C THR A 290 -22.16 -2.08 2.47
N SER A 291 -23.14 -2.61 3.20
CA SER A 291 -22.98 -3.05 4.59
C SER A 291 -22.07 -4.27 4.79
N ASN A 292 -22.04 -5.22 3.85
CA ASN A 292 -21.19 -6.43 4.00
C ASN A 292 -19.71 -6.16 3.75
N SER A 293 -19.39 -5.05 3.07
CA SER A 293 -18.00 -4.61 2.82
C SER A 293 -17.39 -3.96 4.07
N ASP A 294 -18.19 -3.23 4.84
CA ASP A 294 -17.70 -2.50 6.01
C ASP A 294 -17.35 -3.45 7.16
N LEU A 295 -18.18 -4.47 7.39
CA LEU A 295 -17.91 -5.50 8.38
C LEU A 295 -16.70 -6.38 8.00
N SER A 296 -16.48 -6.69 6.71
CA SER A 296 -15.30 -7.47 6.29
C SER A 296 -14.00 -6.70 6.49
N GLU A 297 -14.01 -5.40 6.19
CA GLU A 297 -12.89 -4.50 6.43
C GLU A 297 -12.62 -4.35 7.93
N PHE A 298 -13.65 -4.17 8.76
CA PHE A 298 -13.51 -4.15 10.21
C PHE A 298 -12.87 -5.45 10.74
N ARG A 299 -13.38 -6.61 10.30
CA ARG A 299 -12.85 -7.93 10.67
C ARG A 299 -11.37 -8.11 10.29
N TYR A 300 -10.96 -7.59 9.13
CA TYR A 300 -9.57 -7.60 8.69
C TYR A 300 -8.69 -6.68 9.55
N ARG A 301 -9.16 -5.48 9.89
CA ARG A 301 -8.44 -4.56 10.80
C ARG A 301 -8.24 -5.15 12.19
N VAL A 302 -9.29 -5.76 12.76
CA VAL A 302 -9.22 -6.46 14.04
C VAL A 302 -8.20 -7.59 14.00
N GLN A 303 -8.17 -8.36 12.90
CA GLN A 303 -7.15 -9.38 12.69
C GLN A 303 -5.74 -8.80 12.73
N CYS A 304 -5.44 -7.79 11.91
CA CYS A 304 -4.11 -7.18 11.87
C CYS A 304 -3.70 -6.62 13.23
N PHE A 305 -4.63 -5.96 13.91
CA PHE A 305 -4.42 -5.42 15.26
C PHE A 305 -4.00 -6.53 16.24
N ILE A 306 -4.76 -7.62 16.32
CA ILE A 306 -4.47 -8.72 17.25
C ILE A 306 -3.14 -9.40 16.90
N GLU A 307 -2.82 -9.60 15.62
CA GLU A 307 -1.54 -10.15 15.19
C GLU A 307 -0.35 -9.29 15.67
N ASP A 308 -0.50 -7.97 15.62
CA ASP A 308 0.58 -7.05 15.95
C ASP A 308 0.67 -6.80 17.47
N THR A 309 -0.41 -6.89 18.25
CA THR A 309 -0.42 -6.63 19.71
C THR A 309 -0.39 -7.88 20.60
N ILE A 310 -0.31 -9.10 20.04
CA ILE A 310 -0.39 -10.37 20.79
C ILE A 310 0.69 -10.56 21.86
N TYR A 311 1.82 -9.86 21.74
CA TYR A 311 2.89 -9.93 22.74
C TYR A 311 2.50 -9.24 24.06
N ILE A 312 1.47 -8.37 24.07
CA ILE A 312 0.96 -7.68 25.27
C ILE A 312 -0.01 -8.57 26.05
N THR A 313 -1.03 -9.12 25.39
CA THR A 313 -2.02 -10.03 25.99
C THR A 313 -1.40 -11.38 26.36
N GLY A 314 -0.42 -11.82 25.56
CA GLY A 314 0.21 -13.12 25.69
C GLY A 314 -0.64 -14.22 25.06
N SER A 315 0.01 -15.07 24.27
CA SER A 315 -0.69 -16.02 23.40
C SER A 315 -1.57 -17.04 24.13
N LEU A 316 -1.40 -17.30 25.44
CA LEU A 316 -2.13 -18.35 26.17
C LEU A 316 -3.60 -17.98 26.36
N ASN A 317 -3.92 -16.70 26.59
CA ASN A 317 -5.29 -16.22 26.73
C ASN A 317 -6.00 -16.30 25.37
N CYS A 318 -5.35 -15.83 24.29
CA CYS A 318 -5.83 -16.00 22.92
C CYS A 318 -6.06 -17.49 22.58
N PHE A 319 -5.17 -18.39 23.04
CA PHE A 319 -5.30 -19.83 22.86
C PHE A 319 -6.39 -20.47 23.72
N GLN A 320 -6.72 -19.95 24.90
CA GLN A 320 -7.85 -20.44 25.70
C GLN A 320 -9.18 -20.13 25.02
N CYS A 321 -9.32 -18.94 24.40
CA CYS A 321 -10.42 -18.62 23.48
C CYS A 321 -10.46 -19.58 22.28
N LEU A 322 -9.30 -20.06 21.84
CA LEU A 322 -9.10 -21.05 20.78
C LEU A 322 -9.31 -22.51 21.23
N SER A 323 -9.26 -22.81 22.53
CA SER A 323 -9.42 -24.16 23.07
C SER A 323 -10.87 -24.47 23.43
N SER A 324 -11.66 -23.43 23.76
CA SER A 324 -13.12 -23.47 23.84
C SER A 324 -13.79 -23.64 22.47
N PHE A 325 -13.00 -23.68 21.40
CA PHE A 325 -13.38 -23.91 20.00
C PHE A 325 -14.21 -25.18 19.75
N SER A 326 -13.99 -26.28 20.48
CA SER A 326 -14.84 -27.47 20.35
C SER A 326 -16.30 -27.24 20.80
N PHE A 327 -16.50 -26.34 21.76
CA PHE A 327 -17.82 -25.96 22.28
C PHE A 327 -18.47 -24.85 21.44
N LEU A 328 -17.67 -23.95 20.89
CA LEU A 328 -18.10 -22.75 20.16
C LEU A 328 -18.48 -23.01 18.69
N LEU A 329 -17.91 -24.04 18.04
CA LEU A 329 -18.29 -24.50 16.69
C LEU A 329 -19.80 -24.79 16.55
N PHE A 330 -20.45 -25.17 17.66
CA PHE A 330 -21.85 -25.61 17.66
C PHE A 330 -22.86 -24.56 18.13
N GLN A 331 -22.43 -23.47 18.78
CA GLN A 331 -23.39 -22.58 19.44
C GLN A 331 -23.69 -21.24 18.73
N LYS A 332 -22.75 -20.51 18.12
CA LYS A 332 -23.02 -19.09 17.75
C LYS A 332 -22.17 -18.46 16.64
N ASN A 333 -22.18 -18.94 15.38
CA ASN A 333 -21.62 -18.22 14.20
C ASN A 333 -20.32 -17.43 14.45
N LEU A 334 -19.32 -18.08 15.06
CA LEU A 334 -18.17 -17.36 15.61
C LEU A 334 -17.08 -17.09 14.59
N PHE A 335 -16.69 -15.82 14.61
CA PHE A 335 -15.47 -15.22 14.12
C PHE A 335 -14.22 -16.03 14.48
N PHE A 336 -13.29 -16.14 13.54
CA PHE A 336 -11.91 -16.50 13.86
C PHE A 336 -10.93 -15.50 13.26
N ILE A 337 -10.03 -15.03 14.12
CA ILE A 337 -8.91 -14.13 13.85
C ILE A 337 -7.82 -14.96 13.18
N TYR A 338 -7.18 -14.41 12.16
CA TYR A 338 -6.07 -15.09 11.52
C TYR A 338 -4.85 -14.94 12.42
N PHE A 339 -4.16 -16.04 12.66
CA PHE A 339 -3.02 -16.07 13.55
C PHE A 339 -1.72 -16.41 12.80
N LYS A 340 -1.65 -16.19 11.48
CA LYS A 340 -0.51 -16.62 10.67
C LYS A 340 0.79 -15.96 11.14
N LYS A 341 0.80 -14.63 11.26
CA LYS A 341 1.98 -13.91 11.78
C LYS A 341 2.37 -14.36 13.18
N MET A 342 1.37 -14.62 14.04
CA MET A 342 1.59 -15.15 15.39
C MET A 342 2.27 -16.52 15.33
N PHE A 343 1.75 -17.47 14.55
CA PHE A 343 2.35 -18.80 14.41
C PHE A 343 3.77 -18.74 13.84
N ASP A 344 4.02 -17.89 12.83
CA ASP A 344 5.34 -17.73 12.21
C ASP A 344 6.36 -17.11 13.17
N LYS A 345 5.99 -16.05 13.90
CA LYS A 345 6.84 -15.40 14.92
C LYS A 345 7.15 -16.36 16.06
N LEU A 346 6.16 -17.13 16.54
CA LEU A 346 6.34 -18.11 17.61
C LEU A 346 7.22 -19.30 17.19
N GLN A 347 7.13 -19.73 15.94
CA GLN A 347 7.97 -20.80 15.41
C GLN A 347 9.44 -20.39 15.24
N SER A 348 9.71 -19.09 15.13
CA SER A 348 11.07 -18.54 15.10
C SER A 348 11.66 -18.25 16.49
N SER A 349 10.81 -18.10 17.52
CA SER A 349 11.25 -17.87 18.89
C SER A 349 11.59 -19.18 19.60
N SER A 350 12.84 -19.31 20.07
CA SER A 350 13.39 -20.51 20.74
C SER A 350 12.87 -20.73 22.17
N SER A 351 11.62 -20.40 22.48
CA SER A 351 11.02 -20.65 23.79
C SER A 351 10.43 -22.06 23.84
N LEU A 352 11.20 -23.02 24.40
CA LEU A 352 10.83 -24.44 24.52
C LEU A 352 9.44 -24.70 25.14
N SER A 353 8.96 -23.82 26.03
CA SER A 353 7.69 -24.02 26.75
C SER A 353 6.43 -23.88 25.88
N TRP A 354 6.53 -23.21 24.73
CA TRP A 354 5.40 -22.95 23.83
C TRP A 354 5.18 -24.06 22.79
N GLU A 355 6.25 -24.62 22.24
CA GLU A 355 6.17 -25.73 21.28
C GLU A 355 5.51 -26.97 21.91
N GLU A 356 5.78 -27.25 23.19
CA GLU A 356 5.22 -28.39 23.91
C GLU A 356 3.71 -28.22 24.21
N LYS A 357 3.28 -27.01 24.60
CA LYS A 357 1.85 -26.72 24.83
C LYS A 357 1.06 -26.80 23.53
N MET A 358 1.58 -26.25 22.43
CA MET A 358 0.90 -26.23 21.13
C MET A 358 0.80 -27.61 20.47
N LYS A 359 1.82 -28.47 20.60
CA LYS A 359 1.74 -29.89 20.19
C LYS A 359 0.55 -30.63 20.81
N ARG A 360 0.08 -30.20 21.99
CA ARG A 360 -1.02 -30.82 22.71
C ARG A 360 -2.40 -30.33 22.26
N HIS A 361 -2.51 -29.09 21.78
CA HIS A 361 -3.80 -28.47 21.45
C HIS A 361 -4.15 -28.53 19.96
N PHE A 362 -3.18 -28.35 19.04
CA PHE A 362 -3.46 -28.34 17.61
C PHE A 362 -4.07 -29.64 17.04
N PRO A 363 -3.64 -30.85 17.46
CA PRO A 363 -4.28 -32.07 16.99
C PRO A 363 -5.78 -32.10 17.32
N ASN A 364 -6.19 -31.62 18.50
CA ASN A 364 -7.59 -31.61 18.91
C ASN A 364 -8.41 -30.60 18.09
N VAL A 365 -7.85 -29.41 17.84
CA VAL A 365 -8.48 -28.39 17.00
C VAL A 365 -8.65 -28.89 15.57
N ILE A 366 -7.59 -29.46 14.97
CA ILE A 366 -7.63 -30.03 13.62
C ILE A 366 -8.63 -31.19 13.55
N GLN A 367 -8.63 -32.08 14.54
CA GLN A 367 -9.57 -33.20 14.59
C GLN A 367 -11.02 -32.72 14.70
N ALA A 368 -11.28 -31.65 15.46
CA ALA A 368 -12.60 -31.04 15.55
C ALA A 368 -13.06 -30.40 14.22
N ILE A 369 -12.13 -29.86 13.42
CA ILE A 369 -12.45 -29.30 12.10
C ILE A 369 -12.74 -30.42 11.10
N ILE A 370 -11.89 -31.44 11.05
CA ILE A 370 -12.03 -32.56 10.10
C ILE A 370 -13.26 -33.41 10.41
N SER A 371 -13.66 -33.52 11.68
CA SER A 371 -14.87 -34.26 12.07
C SER A 371 -16.17 -33.51 11.76
N THR A 372 -16.11 -32.27 11.26
CA THR A 372 -17.32 -31.55 10.86
C THR A 372 -18.04 -32.25 9.69
N PRO A 373 -19.36 -32.46 9.78
CA PRO A 373 -20.13 -33.04 8.68
C PRO A 373 -20.00 -32.23 7.39
N ILE A 374 -19.68 -32.90 6.30
CA ILE A 374 -19.52 -32.29 4.96
C ILE A 374 -20.89 -31.86 4.40
N GLN A 375 -21.95 -32.57 4.76
CA GLN A 375 -23.32 -32.36 4.26
C GLN A 375 -23.81 -30.92 4.49
N THR A 376 -24.28 -30.31 3.41
CA THR A 376 -24.87 -28.97 3.40
C THR A 376 -26.10 -28.91 4.31
N GLY A 377 -26.14 -27.95 5.25
CA GLY A 377 -27.29 -27.69 6.12
C GLY A 377 -27.14 -28.14 7.58
N ILE A 378 -26.11 -28.91 7.94
CA ILE A 378 -25.83 -29.30 9.34
C ILE A 378 -24.90 -28.30 10.03
N VAL A 379 -23.85 -27.89 9.33
CA VAL A 379 -22.88 -26.89 9.78
C VAL A 379 -22.89 -25.72 8.80
N HIS A 380 -22.95 -24.51 9.32
CA HIS A 380 -22.97 -23.29 8.53
C HIS A 380 -21.72 -23.18 7.63
N THR A 381 -21.88 -22.73 6.38
CA THR A 381 -20.76 -22.65 5.42
C THR A 381 -19.63 -21.75 5.91
N ALA A 382 -19.95 -20.64 6.59
CA ALA A 382 -18.96 -19.75 7.21
C ALA A 382 -18.04 -20.47 8.20
N ILE A 383 -18.57 -21.44 8.95
CA ILE A 383 -17.79 -22.20 9.93
C ILE A 383 -16.82 -23.15 9.21
N LYS A 384 -17.30 -23.87 8.19
CA LYS A 384 -16.45 -24.74 7.35
C LYS A 384 -15.33 -23.94 6.68
N TYR A 385 -15.68 -22.80 6.09
CA TYR A 385 -14.72 -21.88 5.46
C TYR A 385 -13.63 -21.45 6.45
N THR A 386 -14.04 -20.99 7.63
CA THR A 386 -13.14 -20.52 8.67
C THR A 386 -12.26 -21.64 9.22
N GLY A 387 -12.79 -22.85 9.37
CA GLY A 387 -12.03 -24.04 9.76
C GLY A 387 -10.95 -24.41 8.74
N VAL A 388 -11.28 -24.43 7.45
CA VAL A 388 -10.30 -24.68 6.38
C VAL A 388 -9.21 -23.61 6.37
N ARG A 389 -9.59 -22.34 6.57
CA ARG A 389 -8.63 -21.25 6.67
C ARG A 389 -7.69 -21.38 7.87
N LEU A 390 -8.18 -21.88 9.01
CA LEU A 390 -7.31 -22.17 10.15
C LEU A 390 -6.31 -23.30 9.83
N ILE A 391 -6.75 -24.34 9.11
CA ILE A 391 -5.85 -25.40 8.63
C ILE A 391 -4.74 -24.81 7.73
N SER A 392 -5.08 -23.88 6.84
CA SER A 392 -4.07 -23.27 5.96
C SER A 392 -3.00 -22.47 6.72
N GLN A 393 -3.35 -21.82 7.82
CA GLN A 393 -2.41 -21.09 8.67
C GLN A 393 -1.50 -21.99 9.51
N LEU A 394 -1.96 -23.22 9.78
CA LEU A 394 -1.18 -24.23 10.50
C LEU A 394 -0.25 -25.03 9.58
N GLU A 395 -0.04 -24.59 8.33
CA GLU A 395 0.82 -25.24 7.32
C GLU A 395 2.19 -25.69 7.86
N ASN A 396 2.85 -24.83 8.65
CA ASN A 396 4.18 -25.07 9.18
C ASN A 396 4.17 -26.12 10.30
N TRP A 397 3.12 -26.12 11.12
CA TRP A 397 2.91 -27.17 12.13
C TRP A 397 2.52 -28.48 11.46
N ILE A 398 1.59 -28.43 10.50
CA ILE A 398 1.20 -29.59 9.68
C ILE A 398 2.45 -30.17 9.06
N ALA A 399 3.38 -29.37 8.55
CA ALA A 399 4.65 -29.82 7.95
C ALA A 399 5.54 -30.63 8.91
N LYS A 400 5.43 -30.45 10.23
CA LYS A 400 6.28 -31.09 11.26
C LYS A 400 5.66 -32.33 11.96
N ASN A 401 4.36 -32.63 11.81
CA ASN A 401 3.64 -33.64 12.63
C ASN A 401 3.13 -34.88 11.86
N ASP A 402 2.48 -35.83 12.54
CA ASP A 402 2.15 -37.19 12.07
C ASP A 402 1.52 -37.32 10.67
N GLN A 403 1.88 -38.40 9.96
CA GLN A 403 1.44 -38.69 8.59
C GLN A 403 -0.07 -38.96 8.48
N GLN A 404 -0.67 -39.56 9.52
CA GLN A 404 -2.10 -39.89 9.52
C GLN A 404 -2.98 -38.64 9.54
N ILE A 405 -2.58 -37.62 10.30
CA ILE A 405 -3.29 -36.33 10.38
C ILE A 405 -3.28 -35.66 9.00
N LEU A 406 -2.14 -35.66 8.31
CA LEU A 406 -2.05 -35.10 6.96
C LEU A 406 -3.01 -35.78 5.98
N LYS A 407 -3.06 -37.12 5.99
CA LYS A 407 -3.96 -37.87 5.12
C LYS A 407 -5.43 -37.49 5.37
N SER A 408 -5.83 -37.42 6.64
CA SER A 408 -7.18 -37.00 7.02
C SER A 408 -7.49 -35.56 6.58
N ILE A 409 -6.52 -34.65 6.68
CA ILE A 409 -6.66 -33.26 6.19
C ILE A 409 -6.88 -33.26 4.67
N ILE A 410 -6.03 -33.95 3.90
CA ILE A 410 -6.14 -33.96 2.43
C ILE A 410 -7.47 -34.57 1.99
N GLN A 411 -7.89 -35.68 2.60
CA GLN A 411 -9.19 -36.29 2.28
C GLN A 411 -10.37 -35.35 2.57
N TYR A 412 -10.34 -34.64 3.70
CA TYR A 412 -11.33 -33.63 4.02
C TYR A 412 -11.34 -32.50 3.00
N LEU A 413 -10.18 -31.92 2.67
CA LEU A 413 -10.07 -30.84 1.69
C LEU A 413 -10.58 -31.27 0.30
N LEU A 414 -10.18 -32.46 -0.18
CA LEU A 414 -10.66 -33.00 -1.45
C LEU A 414 -12.19 -33.18 -1.46
N SER A 415 -12.79 -33.58 -0.34
CA SER A 415 -14.25 -33.71 -0.23
C SER A 415 -14.99 -32.36 -0.34
N LEU A 416 -14.37 -31.27 0.11
CA LEU A 416 -14.93 -29.92 0.04
C LEU A 416 -14.87 -29.32 -1.37
N LEU A 417 -14.12 -29.92 -2.30
CA LEU A 417 -14.05 -29.41 -3.67
C LEU A 417 -15.39 -29.50 -4.41
N VAL A 418 -16.34 -30.32 -3.94
CA VAL A 418 -17.67 -30.42 -4.55
C VAL A 418 -18.47 -29.14 -4.31
N ASP A 419 -18.34 -28.54 -3.13
CA ASP A 419 -19.06 -27.34 -2.72
C ASP A 419 -18.49 -26.10 -3.41
N LYS A 420 -19.31 -25.41 -4.21
CA LYS A 420 -18.87 -24.25 -5.01
C LYS A 420 -18.32 -23.11 -4.15
N GLU A 421 -18.84 -22.92 -2.94
CA GLU A 421 -18.42 -21.82 -2.06
C GLU A 421 -17.10 -22.13 -1.32
N LEU A 422 -16.81 -23.41 -1.07
CA LEU A 422 -15.62 -23.85 -0.32
C LEU A 422 -14.47 -24.32 -1.22
N ARG A 423 -14.73 -24.50 -2.51
CA ARG A 423 -13.77 -25.09 -3.44
C ARG A 423 -12.46 -24.32 -3.56
N HIS A 424 -12.52 -22.99 -3.64
CA HIS A 424 -11.33 -22.15 -3.78
C HIS A 424 -10.44 -22.22 -2.54
N ILE A 425 -10.99 -22.00 -1.34
CA ILE A 425 -10.23 -22.05 -0.09
C ILE A 425 -9.64 -23.44 0.17
N SER A 426 -10.36 -24.49 -0.22
CA SER A 426 -9.85 -25.86 -0.14
C SER A 426 -8.66 -26.09 -1.08
N ALA A 427 -8.79 -25.70 -2.36
CA ALA A 427 -7.71 -25.82 -3.35
C ALA A 427 -6.47 -24.99 -2.98
N ASP A 428 -6.66 -23.78 -2.47
CA ASP A 428 -5.59 -22.91 -1.99
C ASP A 428 -4.89 -23.51 -0.75
N THR A 429 -5.65 -24.10 0.17
CA THR A 429 -5.09 -24.79 1.34
C THR A 429 -4.22 -25.98 0.92
N ILE A 430 -4.64 -26.77 -0.07
CA ILE A 430 -3.82 -27.86 -0.63
C ILE A 430 -2.52 -27.31 -1.25
N LEU A 431 -2.60 -26.19 -1.98
CA LEU A 431 -1.42 -25.51 -2.53
C LEU A 431 -0.46 -25.09 -1.42
N ILE A 432 -0.94 -24.41 -0.39
CA ILE A 432 -0.14 -23.96 0.75
C ILE A 432 0.58 -25.14 1.41
N ILE A 433 -0.15 -26.23 1.72
CA ILE A 433 0.43 -27.44 2.31
C ILE A 433 1.48 -28.07 1.39
N SER A 434 1.25 -28.08 0.07
CA SER A 434 2.19 -28.65 -0.92
C SER A 434 3.51 -27.87 -1.05
N GLN A 435 3.51 -26.57 -0.74
CA GLN A 435 4.72 -25.74 -0.80
C GLN A 435 5.74 -26.14 0.26
N GLN A 436 5.28 -26.59 1.44
CA GLN A 436 6.13 -27.05 2.55
C GLN A 436 6.82 -28.40 2.29
N GLY A 437 6.51 -29.08 1.17
CA GLY A 437 7.40 -30.09 0.59
C GLY A 437 7.45 -31.46 1.28
N ARG A 438 6.29 -32.02 1.62
CA ARG A 438 6.21 -33.38 2.19
C ARG A 438 6.33 -34.50 1.16
N LYS A 439 7.27 -35.42 1.37
CA LYS A 439 7.34 -36.71 0.65
C LYS A 439 6.07 -37.55 0.83
N GLN A 440 5.32 -37.33 1.92
CA GLN A 440 4.10 -38.08 2.22
C GLN A 440 2.93 -37.72 1.31
N LEU A 441 2.89 -36.49 0.75
CA LEU A 441 1.87 -36.10 -0.24
C LEU A 441 1.97 -36.93 -1.52
N LEU A 442 3.11 -37.60 -1.77
CA LEU A 442 3.28 -38.52 -2.89
C LEU A 442 2.32 -39.71 -2.81
N ASN A 443 1.92 -40.13 -1.60
CA ASN A 443 1.01 -41.25 -1.42
C ASN A 443 -0.44 -40.92 -1.85
N ASP A 444 -0.82 -39.65 -1.80
CA ASP A 444 -2.15 -39.16 -2.17
C ASP A 444 -2.14 -38.47 -3.56
N LEU A 445 -1.01 -38.51 -4.29
CA LEU A 445 -0.80 -37.79 -5.55
C LEU A 445 -1.86 -38.14 -6.61
N ASP A 446 -2.16 -39.42 -6.79
CA ASP A 446 -3.16 -39.87 -7.77
C ASP A 446 -4.56 -39.31 -7.46
N GLN A 447 -4.93 -39.22 -6.18
CA GLN A 447 -6.22 -38.67 -5.76
C GLN A 447 -6.29 -37.16 -6.04
N ILE A 448 -5.20 -36.44 -5.75
CA ILE A 448 -5.11 -35.00 -6.01
C ILE A 448 -5.16 -34.74 -7.52
N ILE A 449 -4.47 -35.55 -8.35
CA ILE A 449 -4.52 -35.44 -9.81
C ILE A 449 -5.94 -35.66 -10.31
N GLN A 450 -6.61 -36.74 -9.92
CA GLN A 450 -7.98 -37.02 -10.36
C GLN A 450 -8.95 -35.89 -9.99
N ALA A 451 -8.87 -35.37 -8.76
CA ALA A 451 -9.67 -34.24 -8.33
C ALA A 451 -9.36 -32.96 -9.13
N THR A 452 -8.09 -32.73 -9.46
CA THR A 452 -7.66 -31.56 -10.25
C THR A 452 -8.19 -31.63 -11.68
N LEU A 453 -8.04 -32.78 -12.36
CA LEU A 453 -8.52 -32.97 -13.72
C LEU A 453 -10.05 -32.84 -13.79
N TRP A 454 -10.76 -33.42 -12.82
CA TRP A 454 -12.22 -33.28 -12.68
C TRP A 454 -12.63 -31.81 -12.50
N LEU A 455 -11.97 -31.09 -11.59
CA LEU A 455 -12.29 -29.71 -11.32
C LEU A 455 -12.02 -28.83 -12.54
N ASP A 456 -10.86 -29.00 -13.16
CA ASP A 456 -10.44 -28.21 -14.30
C ASP A 456 -11.35 -28.40 -15.55
N LEU A 457 -12.01 -29.56 -15.67
CA LEU A 457 -13.06 -29.79 -16.67
C LEU A 457 -14.37 -29.09 -16.33
N ILE A 458 -14.82 -29.13 -15.06
CA ILE A 458 -16.12 -28.58 -14.65
C ILE A 458 -16.10 -27.06 -14.54
N ASP A 459 -14.96 -26.49 -14.12
CA ASP A 459 -14.83 -25.09 -13.75
C ASP A 459 -13.97 -24.28 -14.75
N ASN A 460 -13.71 -24.86 -15.92
CA ASN A 460 -13.05 -24.22 -17.06
C ASN A 460 -11.76 -23.44 -16.71
N GLY A 461 -10.87 -24.06 -15.94
CA GLY A 461 -9.60 -23.42 -15.55
C GLY A 461 -9.77 -22.25 -14.56
N SER A 462 -10.70 -22.36 -13.62
CA SER A 462 -10.91 -21.39 -12.55
C SER A 462 -9.66 -21.19 -11.67
N ASP A 463 -9.67 -20.14 -10.84
CA ASP A 463 -8.59 -19.88 -9.88
C ASP A 463 -8.35 -21.07 -8.93
N ALA A 464 -9.41 -21.80 -8.55
CA ALA A 464 -9.31 -23.02 -7.77
C ALA A 464 -8.57 -24.15 -8.52
N ALA A 465 -8.87 -24.35 -9.81
CA ALA A 465 -8.16 -25.29 -10.65
C ALA A 465 -6.68 -24.91 -10.78
N GLN A 466 -6.38 -23.61 -10.97
CA GLN A 466 -5.00 -23.11 -11.00
C GLN A 466 -4.26 -23.37 -9.69
N CYS A 467 -4.90 -23.22 -8.52
CA CYS A 467 -4.28 -23.54 -7.24
C CYS A 467 -3.87 -25.01 -7.15
N LEU A 468 -4.74 -25.94 -7.55
CA LEU A 468 -4.41 -27.36 -7.59
C LEU A 468 -3.31 -27.70 -8.61
N LEU A 469 -3.33 -27.09 -9.80
CA LEU A 469 -2.27 -27.27 -10.80
C LEU A 469 -0.91 -26.79 -10.28
N LYS A 470 -0.86 -25.65 -9.58
CA LYS A 470 0.35 -25.17 -8.90
C LYS A 470 0.81 -26.16 -7.83
N ALA A 471 -0.12 -26.71 -7.05
CA ALA A 471 0.17 -27.67 -5.99
C ALA A 471 0.81 -28.94 -6.56
N LEU A 472 0.20 -29.50 -7.59
CA LEU A 472 0.71 -30.67 -8.31
C LEU A 472 2.07 -30.40 -8.95
N SER A 473 2.26 -29.24 -9.57
CA SER A 473 3.55 -28.86 -10.16
C SER A 473 4.67 -28.84 -9.11
N LYS A 474 4.39 -28.32 -7.89
CA LYS A 474 5.33 -28.34 -6.76
C LYS A 474 5.58 -29.74 -6.19
N ILE A 475 4.59 -30.63 -6.23
CA ILE A 475 4.76 -32.03 -5.80
C ILE A 475 5.57 -32.83 -6.83
N ILE A 476 5.21 -32.71 -8.12
CA ILE A 476 5.87 -33.38 -9.25
C ILE A 476 7.35 -32.98 -9.34
N SER A 477 7.68 -31.70 -9.10
CA SER A 477 9.07 -31.22 -9.10
C SER A 477 9.98 -31.88 -8.05
N ARG A 478 9.40 -32.63 -7.10
CA ARG A 478 10.12 -33.33 -6.03
C ARG A 478 10.20 -34.83 -6.22
N LEU A 479 9.60 -35.37 -7.29
CA LEU A 479 9.71 -36.78 -7.64
C LEU A 479 11.16 -37.12 -8.03
N THR A 480 11.57 -38.36 -7.76
CA THR A 480 12.90 -38.86 -8.14
C THR A 480 12.87 -39.66 -9.45
N SER A 481 11.72 -40.21 -9.82
CA SER A 481 11.53 -41.03 -11.02
C SER A 481 11.21 -40.14 -12.23
N ILE A 482 12.09 -40.14 -13.22
CA ILE A 482 11.93 -39.38 -14.47
C ILE A 482 10.69 -39.84 -15.25
N ASP A 483 10.40 -41.14 -15.24
CA ASP A 483 9.23 -41.71 -15.92
C ASP A 483 7.93 -41.22 -15.29
N ASP A 484 7.85 -41.16 -13.95
CA ASP A 484 6.68 -40.64 -13.25
C ASP A 484 6.52 -39.13 -13.47
N ILE A 485 7.63 -38.37 -13.48
CA ILE A 485 7.62 -36.94 -13.82
C ILE A 485 7.02 -36.75 -15.21
N HIS A 486 7.53 -37.44 -16.23
CA HIS A 486 7.03 -37.33 -17.59
C HIS A 486 5.56 -37.74 -17.69
N ARG A 487 5.17 -38.84 -17.03
CA ARG A 487 3.78 -39.32 -17.01
C ARG A 487 2.83 -38.26 -16.46
N TYR A 488 3.13 -37.72 -15.29
CA TYR A 488 2.24 -36.76 -14.62
C TYR A 488 2.25 -35.39 -15.30
N LEU A 489 3.40 -34.89 -15.76
CA LEU A 489 3.44 -33.67 -16.55
C LEU A 489 2.59 -33.80 -17.80
N LYS A 490 2.72 -34.92 -18.52
CA LYS A 490 1.93 -35.16 -19.74
C LYS A 490 0.42 -35.09 -19.46
N LEU A 491 -0.07 -35.71 -18.37
CA LEU A 491 -1.49 -35.63 -17.99
C LEU A 491 -1.96 -34.18 -17.76
N LEU A 492 -1.16 -33.36 -17.08
CA LEU A 492 -1.52 -31.97 -16.79
C LEU A 492 -1.52 -31.10 -18.06
N PHE A 493 -0.50 -31.26 -18.91
CA PHE A 493 -0.36 -30.46 -20.14
C PHE A 493 -1.35 -30.88 -21.21
N ASP A 494 -1.55 -32.19 -21.44
CA ASP A 494 -2.45 -32.70 -22.47
C ASP A 494 -3.89 -32.19 -22.27
N GLN A 495 -4.38 -32.14 -21.02
CA GLN A 495 -5.72 -31.61 -20.74
C GLN A 495 -5.87 -30.14 -21.17
N GLN A 496 -4.87 -29.29 -20.88
CA GLN A 496 -4.93 -27.88 -21.28
C GLN A 496 -4.78 -27.71 -22.80
N ILE A 497 -3.83 -28.43 -23.41
CA ILE A 497 -3.54 -28.35 -24.84
C ILE A 497 -4.74 -28.83 -25.67
N GLN A 498 -5.36 -29.95 -25.28
CA GLN A 498 -6.56 -30.48 -25.94
C GLN A 498 -7.73 -29.50 -25.83
N SER A 499 -7.94 -28.91 -24.66
CA SER A 499 -8.99 -27.90 -24.46
C SER A 499 -8.80 -26.69 -25.38
N ILE A 500 -7.57 -26.14 -25.45
CA ILE A 500 -7.25 -25.02 -26.35
C ILE A 500 -7.47 -25.42 -27.81
N THR A 501 -7.02 -26.62 -28.20
CA THR A 501 -7.16 -27.13 -29.58
C THR A 501 -8.62 -27.26 -29.99
N GLN A 502 -9.49 -27.77 -29.10
CA GLN A 502 -10.93 -27.86 -29.33
C GLN A 502 -11.61 -26.48 -29.43
N ILE A 503 -11.16 -25.51 -28.63
CA ILE A 503 -11.69 -24.15 -28.72
C ILE A 503 -11.28 -23.50 -30.05
N LEU A 504 -10.06 -23.71 -30.52
CA LEU A 504 -9.60 -23.13 -31.78
C LEU A 504 -10.26 -23.76 -33.01
N SER A 505 -10.67 -25.03 -32.94
CA SER A 505 -11.37 -25.70 -34.04
C SER A 505 -12.81 -25.25 -34.23
N THR A 506 -13.45 -24.65 -33.20
CA THR A 506 -14.87 -24.24 -33.25
C THR A 506 -15.12 -22.88 -33.94
N GLN A 507 -14.07 -22.21 -34.47
CA GLN A 507 -14.10 -20.99 -35.30
C GLN A 507 -14.91 -19.77 -34.78
N SER A 508 -15.46 -19.78 -33.56
CA SER A 508 -16.09 -18.60 -32.97
C SER A 508 -15.06 -17.69 -32.30
N ASP A 509 -14.92 -16.46 -32.80
CA ASP A 509 -14.01 -15.44 -32.21
C ASP A 509 -14.46 -14.98 -30.80
N THR A 510 -15.60 -15.46 -30.30
CA THR A 510 -16.16 -15.13 -28.99
C THR A 510 -15.56 -15.92 -27.81
N ASN A 511 -14.75 -16.94 -28.07
CA ASN A 511 -14.25 -17.85 -27.03
C ASN A 511 -12.83 -17.53 -26.50
N TYR A 512 -12.30 -16.34 -26.77
CA TYR A 512 -10.94 -15.97 -26.35
C TYR A 512 -10.75 -15.97 -24.83
N SER A 513 -11.79 -15.69 -24.03
CA SER A 513 -11.72 -15.71 -22.56
C SER A 513 -11.40 -17.10 -22.01
N SER A 514 -11.94 -18.15 -22.63
CA SER A 514 -11.63 -19.54 -22.30
C SER A 514 -10.19 -19.90 -22.67
N ILE A 515 -9.68 -19.38 -23.80
CA ILE A 515 -8.27 -19.55 -24.18
C ILE A 515 -7.36 -18.88 -23.15
N THR A 516 -7.68 -17.64 -22.72
CA THR A 516 -6.93 -16.93 -21.67
C THR A 516 -6.85 -17.76 -20.40
N LYS A 517 -7.97 -18.28 -19.88
CA LYS A 517 -7.97 -19.11 -18.66
C LYS A 517 -7.10 -20.38 -18.79
N ARG A 518 -7.11 -21.03 -19.95
CA ARG A 518 -6.28 -22.22 -20.21
C ARG A 518 -4.80 -21.86 -20.32
N LEU A 519 -4.45 -20.73 -20.93
CA LEU A 519 -3.10 -20.19 -20.93
C LEU A 519 -2.64 -19.79 -19.51
N ASP A 520 -3.53 -19.26 -18.68
CA ASP A 520 -3.24 -18.96 -17.27
C ASP A 520 -2.98 -20.25 -16.46
N CYS A 521 -3.73 -21.33 -16.71
CA CYS A 521 -3.43 -22.66 -16.16
C CYS A 521 -2.04 -23.15 -16.56
N LEU A 522 -1.69 -23.07 -17.85
CA LEU A 522 -0.35 -23.45 -18.33
C LEU A 522 0.75 -22.58 -17.70
N THR A 523 0.49 -21.28 -17.60
CA THR A 523 1.37 -20.31 -16.94
C THR A 523 1.58 -20.66 -15.47
N ALA A 524 0.52 -21.04 -14.77
CA ALA A 524 0.55 -21.46 -13.38
C ALA A 524 1.37 -22.74 -13.16
N ILE A 525 1.30 -23.69 -14.10
CA ILE A 525 2.13 -24.90 -14.12
C ILE A 525 3.60 -24.50 -14.28
N PHE A 526 3.98 -23.83 -15.37
CA PHE A 526 5.38 -23.45 -15.63
C PHE A 526 5.99 -22.60 -14.51
N LYS A 527 5.23 -21.66 -13.95
CA LYS A 527 5.68 -20.83 -12.82
C LYS A 527 5.99 -21.65 -11.57
N SER A 528 5.30 -22.77 -11.38
CA SER A 528 5.40 -23.58 -10.17
C SER A 528 6.42 -24.71 -10.27
N LEU A 529 6.73 -25.15 -11.48
CA LEU A 529 7.76 -26.15 -11.74
C LEU A 529 9.15 -25.66 -11.32
N ASP A 530 9.89 -26.50 -10.61
CA ASP A 530 11.21 -26.18 -10.06
C ASP A 530 12.10 -27.44 -10.10
N PHE A 531 12.53 -27.81 -11.31
CA PHE A 531 13.44 -28.93 -11.51
C PHE A 531 14.89 -28.47 -11.37
N LYS A 532 15.65 -29.17 -10.51
CA LYS A 532 17.10 -28.98 -10.39
C LYS A 532 17.83 -29.87 -11.40
N THR A 533 17.80 -29.51 -12.67
CA THR A 533 18.56 -30.23 -13.71
C THR A 533 20.03 -29.84 -13.65
N THR A 534 20.94 -30.82 -13.64
CA THR A 534 22.36 -30.57 -13.92
C THR A 534 22.54 -30.17 -15.39
N HIS A 535 23.65 -29.52 -15.75
CA HIS A 535 23.88 -29.01 -17.12
C HIS A 535 23.87 -30.09 -18.23
N GLU A 536 23.94 -31.37 -17.88
CA GLU A 536 23.98 -32.49 -18.82
C GLU A 536 22.60 -33.16 -19.02
N GLU A 537 21.63 -32.91 -18.15
CA GLU A 537 20.31 -33.55 -18.19
C GLU A 537 19.29 -32.70 -18.95
N ILE A 538 18.58 -33.32 -19.90
CA ILE A 538 17.52 -32.67 -20.67
C ILE A 538 16.34 -32.35 -19.74
N HIS A 539 15.93 -31.08 -19.71
CA HIS A 539 14.81 -30.66 -18.88
C HIS A 539 13.48 -31.36 -19.28
N PRO A 540 12.69 -31.90 -18.32
CA PRO A 540 11.51 -32.74 -18.62
C PRO A 540 10.44 -32.08 -19.49
N CYS A 541 10.33 -30.76 -19.45
CA CYS A 541 9.34 -29.99 -20.22
C CYS A 541 9.76 -29.65 -21.65
N ILE A 542 10.99 -29.91 -22.10
CA ILE A 542 11.45 -29.47 -23.42
C ILE A 542 10.60 -30.07 -24.53
N THR A 543 10.34 -31.38 -24.47
CA THR A 543 9.54 -32.11 -25.47
C THR A 543 8.09 -31.63 -25.49
N ILE A 544 7.52 -31.34 -24.32
CA ILE A 544 6.16 -30.79 -24.17
C ILE A 544 6.08 -29.41 -24.82
N VAL A 545 7.06 -28.54 -24.56
CA VAL A 545 7.08 -27.18 -25.13
C VAL A 545 7.31 -27.22 -26.65
N GLN A 546 8.15 -28.13 -27.16
CA GLN A 546 8.31 -28.33 -28.61
C GLN A 546 6.98 -28.71 -29.29
N GLN A 547 6.17 -29.56 -28.65
CA GLN A 547 4.85 -29.94 -29.16
C GLN A 547 3.82 -28.81 -29.06
N PHE A 548 3.94 -27.97 -28.03
CA PHE A 548 2.99 -26.88 -27.77
C PHE A 548 3.29 -25.59 -28.55
N LEU A 549 4.56 -25.33 -28.91
CA LEU A 549 4.98 -24.09 -29.59
C LEU A 549 4.21 -23.78 -30.89
N PRO A 550 3.88 -24.74 -31.77
CA PRO A 550 3.04 -24.47 -32.93
C PRO A 550 1.65 -23.95 -32.58
N LEU A 551 1.07 -24.43 -31.47
CA LEU A 551 -0.23 -23.97 -30.98
C LEU A 551 -0.15 -22.54 -30.46
N LEU A 552 0.94 -22.19 -29.76
CA LEU A 552 1.21 -20.82 -29.32
C LEU A 552 1.37 -19.86 -30.50
N ASN A 553 2.03 -20.28 -31.59
CA ASN A 553 2.11 -19.51 -32.83
C ASN A 553 0.71 -19.25 -33.42
N LEU A 554 -0.11 -20.30 -33.55
CA LEU A 554 -1.47 -20.17 -34.06
C LEU A 554 -2.31 -19.17 -33.25
N ILE A 555 -2.18 -19.18 -31.92
CA ILE A 555 -2.91 -18.27 -31.03
C ILE A 555 -2.50 -16.82 -31.29
N ILE A 556 -1.19 -16.52 -31.27
CA ILE A 556 -0.74 -15.12 -31.38
C ILE A 556 -1.02 -14.55 -32.77
N VAL A 557 -0.82 -15.33 -33.83
CA VAL A 557 -1.13 -14.91 -35.21
C VAL A 557 -2.61 -14.55 -35.37
N ARG A 558 -3.52 -15.33 -34.76
CA ARG A 558 -4.97 -15.10 -34.87
C ARG A 558 -5.47 -13.96 -33.99
N TYR A 559 -4.88 -13.77 -32.80
CA TYR A 559 -5.49 -12.93 -31.77
C TYR A 559 -4.58 -11.81 -31.22
N ARG A 560 -3.43 -11.51 -31.85
CA ARG A 560 -2.52 -10.42 -31.46
C ARG A 560 -3.17 -9.03 -31.34
N SER A 561 -4.32 -8.78 -31.98
CA SER A 561 -5.06 -7.52 -31.80
C SER A 561 -5.68 -7.39 -30.40
N LEU A 562 -5.92 -8.51 -29.71
CA LEU A 562 -6.46 -8.53 -28.35
C LEU A 562 -5.32 -8.39 -27.32
N GLY A 563 -5.17 -7.18 -26.76
CA GLY A 563 -4.11 -6.88 -25.79
C GLY A 563 -4.05 -7.84 -24.60
N LYS A 564 -5.20 -8.16 -23.98
CA LYS A 564 -5.27 -9.10 -22.84
C LYS A 564 -4.79 -10.50 -23.16
N LEU A 565 -5.12 -11.01 -24.35
CA LEU A 565 -4.66 -12.34 -24.75
C LEU A 565 -3.17 -12.32 -25.10
N SER A 566 -2.70 -11.26 -25.76
CA SER A 566 -1.27 -11.05 -26.04
C SER A 566 -0.45 -10.99 -24.75
N GLU A 567 -0.96 -10.30 -23.72
CA GLU A 567 -0.34 -10.24 -22.41
C GLU A 567 -0.28 -11.62 -21.72
N CYS A 568 -1.39 -12.36 -21.72
CA CYS A 568 -1.44 -13.73 -21.19
C CYS A 568 -0.47 -14.67 -21.93
N TRP A 569 -0.44 -14.59 -23.26
CA TRP A 569 0.50 -15.33 -24.10
C TRP A 569 1.95 -14.97 -23.76
N SER A 570 2.29 -13.67 -23.69
CA SER A 570 3.62 -13.20 -23.30
C SER A 570 4.00 -13.68 -21.89
N CYS A 571 3.03 -13.74 -20.97
CA CYS A 571 3.21 -14.27 -19.63
C CYS A 571 3.52 -15.78 -19.65
N THR A 572 2.81 -16.57 -20.46
CA THR A 572 3.09 -18.00 -20.64
C THR A 572 4.51 -18.22 -21.17
N ILE A 573 4.91 -17.52 -22.24
CA ILE A 573 6.27 -17.61 -22.79
C ILE A 573 7.33 -17.22 -21.76
N ARG A 574 7.09 -16.14 -21.01
CA ARG A 574 8.00 -15.70 -19.94
C ARG A 574 8.27 -16.81 -18.94
N PHE A 575 7.24 -17.54 -18.50
CA PHE A 575 7.41 -18.61 -17.52
C PHE A 575 7.98 -19.90 -18.12
N ILE A 576 7.71 -20.19 -19.40
CA ILE A 576 8.42 -21.25 -20.16
C ILE A 576 9.93 -21.00 -20.15
N ILE A 577 10.34 -19.76 -20.47
CA ILE A 577 11.76 -19.37 -20.48
C ILE A 577 12.36 -19.46 -19.08
N ARG A 578 11.70 -18.88 -18.06
CA ARG A 578 12.23 -18.87 -16.68
C ARG A 578 12.28 -20.25 -16.02
N SER A 579 11.37 -21.16 -16.36
CA SER A 579 11.37 -22.51 -15.77
C SER A 579 12.50 -23.37 -16.32
N MET A 580 12.85 -23.21 -17.61
CA MET A 580 13.87 -24.04 -18.29
C MET A 580 15.25 -23.36 -18.43
N ARG A 581 15.30 -22.03 -18.33
CA ARG A 581 16.49 -21.17 -18.41
C ARG A 581 17.34 -21.48 -19.66
N SER A 582 18.58 -21.93 -19.47
CA SER A 582 19.51 -22.26 -20.56
C SER A 582 18.95 -23.28 -21.54
N HIS A 583 18.14 -24.24 -21.07
CA HIS A 583 17.52 -25.26 -21.93
C HIS A 583 16.49 -24.69 -22.90
N ALA A 584 15.89 -23.53 -22.59
CA ALA A 584 14.97 -22.85 -23.48
C ALA A 584 15.66 -22.07 -24.61
N LYS A 585 17.01 -22.03 -24.66
CA LYS A 585 17.78 -21.34 -25.73
C LYS A 585 17.37 -21.81 -27.14
N ILE A 586 16.99 -23.07 -27.30
CA ILE A 586 16.51 -23.62 -28.58
C ILE A 586 15.24 -22.93 -29.13
N PHE A 587 14.47 -22.28 -28.25
CA PHE A 587 13.25 -21.56 -28.60
C PHE A 587 13.48 -20.06 -28.83
N PHE A 588 14.71 -19.55 -28.63
CA PHE A 588 15.02 -18.12 -28.75
C PHE A 588 14.59 -17.55 -30.09
N GLN A 589 15.12 -18.11 -31.18
CA GLN A 589 14.86 -17.61 -32.54
C GLN A 589 13.37 -17.64 -32.91
N PRO A 590 12.64 -18.77 -32.78
CA PRO A 590 11.22 -18.80 -33.17
C PRO A 590 10.35 -17.88 -32.31
N ILE A 591 10.66 -17.71 -31.01
CA ILE A 591 9.91 -16.78 -30.15
C ILE A 591 10.17 -15.32 -30.56
N VAL A 592 11.43 -14.95 -30.79
CA VAL A 592 11.80 -13.58 -31.18
C VAL A 592 11.15 -13.18 -32.49
N GLU A 593 11.16 -14.05 -33.50
CA GLU A 593 10.51 -13.80 -34.80
C GLU A 593 9.00 -13.58 -34.65
N LEU A 594 8.33 -14.37 -33.81
CA LEU A 594 6.90 -14.20 -33.51
C LEU A 594 6.62 -12.88 -32.77
N VAL A 595 7.47 -12.49 -31.84
CA VAL A 595 7.33 -11.23 -31.10
C VAL A 595 7.52 -10.03 -32.02
N ILE A 596 8.57 -10.02 -32.85
CA ILE A 596 8.85 -8.92 -33.79
C ILE A 596 7.68 -8.77 -34.77
N SER A 597 7.28 -9.85 -35.44
CA SER A 597 6.18 -9.81 -36.41
C SER A 597 4.84 -9.41 -35.79
N SER A 598 4.59 -9.77 -34.53
CA SER A 598 3.38 -9.36 -33.81
C SER A 598 3.44 -7.89 -33.38
N TYR A 599 4.60 -7.42 -32.93
CA TYR A 599 4.80 -6.04 -32.49
C TYR A 599 4.76 -5.04 -33.65
N ASP A 600 5.26 -5.43 -34.82
CA ASP A 600 5.21 -4.61 -36.03
C ASP A 600 3.78 -4.30 -36.47
N ASP A 601 2.88 -5.28 -36.28
CA ASP A 601 1.47 -5.16 -36.59
C ASP A 601 0.69 -4.43 -35.48
N VAL A 602 0.81 -4.89 -34.23
CA VAL A 602 0.14 -4.27 -33.07
C VAL A 602 1.13 -4.13 -31.91
N PRO A 603 1.61 -2.91 -31.62
CA PRO A 603 2.69 -2.68 -30.66
C PRO A 603 2.19 -2.68 -29.21
N HIS A 604 1.96 -3.86 -28.62
CA HIS A 604 1.64 -3.99 -27.21
C HIS A 604 2.89 -3.94 -26.32
N SER A 605 2.83 -3.24 -25.19
CA SER A 605 3.93 -3.13 -24.20
C SER A 605 4.39 -4.49 -23.64
N CYS A 606 3.48 -5.47 -23.54
CA CYS A 606 3.78 -6.81 -23.04
C CYS A 606 4.90 -7.52 -23.82
N PHE A 607 5.04 -7.22 -25.11
CA PHE A 607 6.12 -7.74 -25.95
C PHE A 607 7.48 -7.14 -25.58
N LEU A 608 7.55 -5.81 -25.35
CA LEU A 608 8.77 -5.14 -24.88
C LEU A 608 9.22 -5.72 -23.53
N TYR A 609 8.25 -5.96 -22.64
CA TYR A 609 8.53 -6.61 -21.36
C TYR A 609 9.05 -8.04 -21.55
N LEU A 610 8.42 -8.86 -22.42
CA LEU A 610 8.90 -10.21 -22.70
C LEU A 610 10.34 -10.21 -23.24
N ILE A 611 10.66 -9.31 -24.17
CA ILE A 611 12.02 -9.18 -24.69
C ILE A 611 13.01 -8.77 -23.58
N SER A 612 12.62 -7.89 -22.65
CA SER A 612 13.46 -7.56 -21.50
C SER A 612 13.81 -8.78 -20.65
N ILE A 613 12.92 -9.79 -20.56
CA ILE A 613 13.19 -11.06 -19.88
C ILE A 613 14.12 -11.95 -20.68
N ILE A 614 13.93 -12.02 -21.99
CA ILE A 614 14.83 -12.76 -22.91
C ILE A 614 16.26 -12.22 -22.77
N ILE A 615 16.42 -10.89 -22.68
CA ILE A 615 17.74 -10.25 -22.48
C ILE A 615 18.29 -10.54 -21.09
N ASP A 616 17.45 -10.52 -20.06
CA ASP A 616 17.88 -10.83 -18.69
C ASP A 616 18.46 -12.26 -18.57
N GLU A 617 17.88 -13.22 -19.28
CA GLU A 617 18.33 -14.62 -19.29
C GLU A 617 19.49 -14.89 -20.26
N TYR A 618 19.46 -14.30 -21.46
CA TYR A 618 20.40 -14.66 -22.55
C TYR A 618 21.36 -13.55 -22.96
N GLY A 619 21.29 -12.34 -22.39
CA GLY A 619 22.14 -11.21 -22.81
C GLY A 619 23.65 -11.40 -22.57
N ASN A 620 24.02 -12.32 -21.66
CA ASN A 620 25.43 -12.67 -21.42
C ASN A 620 25.97 -13.70 -22.43
N ASP A 621 25.09 -14.33 -23.23
CA ASP A 621 25.45 -15.36 -24.20
C ASP A 621 26.05 -14.73 -25.46
N GLN A 622 27.35 -14.96 -25.69
CA GLN A 622 28.11 -14.31 -26.77
C GLN A 622 27.53 -14.61 -28.16
N ASP A 623 26.91 -15.76 -28.36
CA ASP A 623 26.33 -16.16 -29.65
C ASP A 623 25.06 -15.36 -29.98
N LEU A 624 24.34 -14.89 -28.96
CA LEU A 624 23.04 -14.25 -29.10
C LEU A 624 23.09 -12.72 -29.02
N LYS A 625 24.20 -12.14 -28.54
CA LYS A 625 24.32 -10.69 -28.33
C LYS A 625 24.03 -9.88 -29.59
N SER A 626 24.56 -10.27 -30.74
CA SER A 626 24.31 -9.56 -32.00
C SER A 626 22.82 -9.56 -32.36
N SER A 627 22.17 -10.73 -32.28
CA SER A 627 20.73 -10.87 -32.51
C SER A 627 19.89 -10.07 -31.52
N ILE A 628 20.30 -10.03 -30.25
CA ILE A 628 19.64 -9.24 -29.20
C ILE A 628 19.69 -7.74 -29.52
N ILE A 629 20.86 -7.22 -29.94
CA ILE A 629 21.00 -5.80 -30.28
C ILE A 629 20.15 -5.46 -31.50
N VAL A 630 20.22 -6.25 -32.57
CA VAL A 630 19.44 -6.02 -33.80
C VAL A 630 17.94 -6.00 -33.52
N MET A 631 17.45 -6.99 -32.76
CA MET A 631 16.04 -7.02 -32.32
C MET A 631 15.68 -5.77 -31.51
N SER A 632 16.53 -5.36 -30.58
CA SER A 632 16.25 -4.23 -29.70
C SER A 632 16.21 -2.90 -30.45
N GLU A 633 17.09 -2.72 -31.44
CA GLU A 633 17.10 -1.54 -32.32
C GLU A 633 15.81 -1.43 -33.12
N HIS A 634 15.33 -2.55 -33.67
CA HIS A 634 14.08 -2.62 -34.42
C HIS A 634 12.88 -2.20 -33.57
N LEU A 635 12.73 -2.84 -32.39
CA LEU A 635 11.65 -2.53 -31.46
C LEU A 635 11.70 -1.08 -30.98
N THR A 636 12.89 -0.57 -30.64
CA THR A 636 13.06 0.83 -30.18
C THR A 636 12.67 1.82 -31.25
N THR A 637 13.08 1.58 -32.51
CA THR A 637 12.74 2.44 -33.64
C THR A 637 11.24 2.51 -33.86
N LYS A 638 10.55 1.36 -33.78
CA LYS A 638 9.09 1.29 -33.87
C LYS A 638 8.42 2.02 -32.71
N THR A 639 8.84 1.80 -31.46
CA THR A 639 8.30 2.48 -30.28
C THR A 639 8.41 4.00 -30.40
N PHE A 640 9.57 4.51 -30.81
CA PHE A 640 9.79 5.96 -30.98
C PHE A 640 9.01 6.56 -32.14
N SER A 641 8.71 5.80 -33.19
CA SER A 641 7.78 6.27 -34.23
C SER A 641 6.37 6.56 -33.69
N ILE A 642 6.00 5.95 -32.55
CA ILE A 642 4.71 6.14 -31.88
C ILE A 642 4.83 7.25 -30.84
N LEU A 643 5.81 7.19 -29.95
CA LEU A 643 5.98 8.13 -28.84
C LEU A 643 6.32 9.56 -29.29
N ASN A 644 7.02 9.72 -30.42
CA ASN A 644 7.37 11.05 -30.95
C ASN A 644 6.19 11.80 -31.61
N LYS A 645 4.99 11.20 -31.68
CA LYS A 645 3.77 11.88 -32.11
C LYS A 645 3.30 12.87 -31.03
N PRO A 646 2.57 13.94 -31.39
CA PRO A 646 1.97 14.83 -30.40
C PRO A 646 1.09 14.04 -29.43
N ASP A 647 1.25 14.29 -28.12
CA ASP A 647 0.61 13.54 -27.01
C ASP A 647 0.88 12.02 -26.99
N GLY A 648 1.83 11.51 -27.79
CA GLY A 648 2.12 10.08 -27.91
C GLY A 648 2.50 9.42 -26.57
N PHE A 649 3.25 10.12 -25.71
CA PHE A 649 3.59 9.66 -24.36
C PHE A 649 2.40 9.58 -23.40
N LYS A 650 1.38 10.42 -23.58
CA LYS A 650 0.15 10.37 -22.76
C LYS A 650 -0.79 9.27 -23.24
N GLU A 651 -0.92 9.10 -24.56
CA GLU A 651 -1.82 8.11 -25.15
C GLU A 651 -1.28 6.68 -25.08
N ASN A 652 0.05 6.50 -25.01
CA ASN A 652 0.72 5.20 -25.00
C ASN A 652 1.67 5.09 -23.80
N SER A 653 1.16 5.40 -22.61
CA SER A 653 1.95 5.39 -21.38
C SER A 653 2.54 4.02 -21.04
N ASP A 654 1.91 2.95 -21.49
CA ASP A 654 2.37 1.57 -21.31
C ASP A 654 3.63 1.27 -22.16
N LEU A 655 3.79 1.91 -23.32
CA LEU A 655 4.99 1.77 -24.15
C LEU A 655 6.25 2.35 -23.50
N VAL A 656 6.12 3.12 -22.42
CA VAL A 656 7.24 3.55 -21.55
C VAL A 656 7.98 2.34 -20.95
N ASP A 657 7.38 1.14 -20.94
CA ASP A 657 8.07 -0.13 -20.64
C ASP A 657 9.32 -0.39 -21.51
N PHE A 658 9.49 0.32 -22.63
CA PHE A 658 10.75 0.28 -23.39
C PHE A 658 11.97 0.74 -22.56
N TYR A 659 11.81 1.60 -21.55
CA TYR A 659 12.93 1.98 -20.68
C TYR A 659 13.40 0.80 -19.83
N ARG A 660 12.51 -0.14 -19.49
CA ARG A 660 12.88 -1.40 -18.84
C ARG A 660 13.73 -2.27 -19.77
N LEU A 661 13.35 -2.36 -21.04
CA LEU A 661 14.15 -3.01 -22.08
C LEU A 661 15.55 -2.37 -22.17
N SER A 662 15.61 -1.04 -22.28
CA SER A 662 16.86 -0.28 -22.37
C SER A 662 17.75 -0.47 -21.13
N SER A 663 17.15 -0.49 -19.94
CA SER A 663 17.83 -0.79 -18.69
C SER A 663 18.43 -2.20 -18.68
N ARG A 664 17.69 -3.22 -19.15
CA ARG A 664 18.22 -4.59 -19.25
C ARG A 664 19.36 -4.72 -20.26
N LEU A 665 19.31 -3.99 -21.37
CA LEU A 665 20.40 -3.95 -22.35
C LEU A 665 21.67 -3.33 -21.77
N LEU A 666 21.54 -2.24 -21.01
CA LEU A 666 22.67 -1.64 -20.30
C LEU A 666 23.28 -2.61 -19.28
N GLN A 667 22.47 -3.44 -18.62
CA GLN A 667 22.94 -4.39 -17.61
C GLN A 667 23.61 -5.64 -18.20
N ARG A 668 23.13 -6.13 -19.35
CA ARG A 668 23.56 -7.43 -19.91
C ARG A 668 24.44 -7.31 -21.16
N CYS A 669 24.28 -6.25 -21.94
CA CYS A 669 25.02 -6.02 -23.18
C CYS A 669 25.55 -4.57 -23.28
N PRO A 670 26.24 -4.03 -22.26
CA PRO A 670 26.59 -2.60 -22.20
C PRO A 670 27.45 -2.12 -23.38
N LEU A 671 28.45 -2.92 -23.79
CA LEU A 671 29.42 -2.53 -24.81
C LEU A 671 28.82 -2.52 -26.21
N GLU A 672 27.99 -3.52 -26.51
CA GLU A 672 27.32 -3.69 -27.78
C GLU A 672 26.17 -2.68 -27.91
N TYR A 673 25.37 -2.52 -26.85
CA TYR A 673 24.30 -1.52 -26.81
C TYR A 673 24.85 -0.11 -26.95
N ARG A 674 26.02 0.20 -26.37
CA ARG A 674 26.67 1.51 -26.55
C ARG A 674 26.86 1.90 -28.02
N LYS A 675 27.25 0.93 -28.85
CA LYS A 675 27.52 1.14 -30.28
C LYS A 675 26.23 1.24 -31.10
N SER A 676 25.09 0.97 -30.47
CA SER A 676 23.79 1.03 -31.10
C SER A 676 23.43 2.45 -31.50
N SER A 677 22.74 2.57 -32.63
CA SER A 677 22.27 3.85 -33.17
C SER A 677 21.16 4.50 -32.33
N VAL A 678 20.50 3.77 -31.42
CA VAL A 678 19.31 4.26 -30.71
C VAL A 678 19.58 4.98 -29.38
N ILE A 679 20.79 4.91 -28.81
CA ILE A 679 21.06 5.50 -27.48
C ILE A 679 20.88 7.01 -27.43
N GLN A 680 21.38 7.72 -28.45
CA GLN A 680 21.30 9.18 -28.47
C GLN A 680 19.83 9.66 -28.50
N PRO A 681 18.96 9.16 -29.41
CA PRO A 681 17.52 9.46 -29.37
C PRO A 681 16.85 9.17 -28.03
N ILE A 682 17.24 8.10 -27.33
CA ILE A 682 16.67 7.75 -26.01
C ILE A 682 16.98 8.85 -24.98
N ILE A 683 18.24 9.30 -24.91
CA ILE A 683 18.67 10.32 -23.93
C ILE A 683 17.96 11.66 -24.18
N GLU A 684 17.83 12.06 -25.44
CA GLU A 684 17.16 13.31 -25.82
C GLU A 684 15.67 13.34 -25.43
N GLN A 685 15.00 12.18 -25.37
CA GLN A 685 13.58 12.06 -25.02
C GLN A 685 13.29 12.00 -23.51
N ILE A 686 14.27 11.64 -22.67
CA ILE A 686 14.10 11.52 -21.21
C ILE A 686 13.90 12.90 -20.56
N ILE A 687 14.65 13.91 -21.00
CA ILE A 687 14.70 15.24 -20.37
C ILE A 687 13.36 16.01 -20.44
N PRO A 688 12.70 16.14 -21.61
CA PRO A 688 11.45 16.91 -21.70
C PRO A 688 10.24 16.17 -21.11
N ASN A 689 10.26 14.84 -21.05
CA ASN A 689 9.08 14.02 -20.72
C ASN A 689 9.09 13.46 -19.28
N TYR A 690 10.09 13.79 -18.45
CA TYR A 690 10.21 13.26 -17.09
C TYR A 690 9.05 13.69 -16.15
N HIS A 691 8.37 14.80 -16.46
CA HIS A 691 7.23 15.28 -15.68
C HIS A 691 5.93 14.51 -15.92
N LEU A 692 5.89 13.59 -16.90
CA LEU A 692 4.71 12.78 -17.19
C LEU A 692 4.58 11.67 -16.14
N GLU A 693 3.53 11.77 -15.33
CA GLU A 693 3.30 10.96 -14.13
C GLU A 693 3.17 9.46 -14.42
N HIS A 694 4.23 8.67 -14.31
CA HIS A 694 4.12 7.20 -14.24
C HIS A 694 5.11 6.57 -13.23
N ARG A 695 4.54 5.78 -12.30
CA ARG A 695 5.18 5.25 -11.07
C ARG A 695 6.21 4.13 -11.27
N ASP A 696 6.30 3.52 -12.45
CA ASP A 696 6.87 2.17 -12.59
C ASP A 696 8.34 2.09 -13.05
N ALA A 697 8.99 3.23 -13.34
CA ALA A 697 10.40 3.26 -13.74
C ALA A 697 11.36 3.33 -12.54
N LYS A 698 11.38 2.30 -11.69
CA LYS A 698 12.42 2.14 -10.66
C LYS A 698 13.70 1.56 -11.28
N ILE A 699 14.75 2.36 -11.39
CA ILE A 699 16.10 1.89 -11.75
C ILE A 699 16.71 1.24 -10.50
N LYS A 700 16.71 -0.10 -10.45
CA LYS A 700 17.48 -0.85 -9.45
C LYS A 700 18.81 -1.31 -10.05
N ASN A 701 19.93 -0.72 -9.63
CA ASN A 701 21.12 -1.42 -9.09
C ASN A 701 22.37 -0.51 -9.04
N LYS A 702 23.01 -0.46 -7.86
CA LYS A 702 24.17 0.38 -7.46
C LYS A 702 25.56 -0.09 -7.94
N SER A 703 25.69 -1.22 -8.65
CA SER A 703 27.01 -1.87 -8.84
C SER A 703 27.62 -1.79 -10.25
N GLU A 704 26.98 -1.13 -11.21
CA GLU A 704 27.37 -1.26 -12.64
C GLU A 704 27.71 0.08 -13.34
N LEU A 705 27.65 1.20 -12.62
CA LEU A 705 28.09 2.53 -13.11
C LEU A 705 29.61 2.68 -13.27
N SER A 706 30.39 1.71 -12.78
CA SER A 706 31.85 1.68 -12.93
C SER A 706 32.33 1.27 -14.33
N GLU A 707 31.48 0.65 -15.16
CA GLU A 707 31.80 0.30 -16.56
C GLU A 707 31.34 1.38 -17.57
N ILE A 708 30.36 2.22 -17.19
CA ILE A 708 29.99 3.46 -17.91
C ILE A 708 31.12 4.51 -17.82
N ARG A 709 32.05 4.32 -16.89
CA ARG A 709 33.12 5.22 -16.41
C ARG A 709 34.15 5.68 -17.46
N SER A 710 34.30 4.99 -18.60
CA SER A 710 35.35 5.29 -19.59
C SER A 710 34.86 6.00 -20.85
N LEU A 711 33.58 6.39 -20.90
CA LEU A 711 32.89 6.35 -22.19
C LEU A 711 31.99 7.61 -22.33
N SER A 712 32.71 8.70 -22.69
CA SER A 712 32.36 10.09 -23.09
C SER A 712 31.87 11.09 -22.03
N MET A 713 32.81 11.73 -21.34
CA MET A 713 32.60 12.93 -20.49
C MET A 713 31.80 14.05 -21.17
N SER A 714 31.87 14.18 -22.51
CA SER A 714 31.16 15.21 -23.28
C SER A 714 29.63 15.05 -23.31
N LEU A 715 29.13 13.81 -23.39
CA LEU A 715 27.69 13.51 -23.32
C LEU A 715 27.16 13.73 -21.91
N CYS A 716 27.93 13.29 -20.89
CA CYS A 716 27.59 13.49 -19.49
C CYS A 716 27.51 14.98 -19.11
N GLU A 717 28.46 15.81 -19.56
CA GLU A 717 28.46 17.25 -19.30
C GLU A 717 27.25 17.97 -19.88
N THR A 718 26.84 17.61 -21.10
CA THR A 718 25.78 18.32 -21.83
C THR A 718 24.39 18.00 -21.28
N TYR A 719 24.15 16.75 -20.89
CA TYR A 719 22.80 16.28 -20.53
C TYR A 719 22.56 16.17 -19.02
N ILE A 720 23.55 15.76 -18.22
CA ILE A 720 23.35 15.51 -16.78
C ILE A 720 23.10 16.82 -16.02
N SER A 721 23.79 17.91 -16.37
CA SER A 721 23.57 19.21 -15.73
C SER A 721 22.13 19.70 -15.93
N ASN A 722 21.61 19.63 -17.15
CA ASN A 722 20.26 20.10 -17.47
C ASN A 722 19.19 19.17 -16.87
N LEU A 723 19.44 17.85 -16.87
CA LEU A 723 18.58 16.88 -16.22
C LEU A 723 18.50 17.14 -14.70
N LEU A 724 19.65 17.32 -14.02
CA LEU A 724 19.69 17.64 -12.59
C LEU A 724 18.87 18.89 -12.26
N THR A 725 19.00 19.94 -13.06
CA THR A 725 18.22 21.18 -12.90
C THR A 725 16.72 20.94 -13.07
N ALA A 726 16.31 20.22 -14.12
CA ALA A 726 14.91 19.90 -14.35
C ALA A 726 14.31 19.05 -13.21
N LEU A 727 15.06 18.08 -12.69
CA LEU A 727 14.63 17.18 -11.61
C LEU A 727 14.49 17.90 -10.27
N ILE A 728 15.48 18.71 -9.87
CA ILE A 728 15.40 19.51 -8.64
C ILE A 728 14.23 20.50 -8.75
N ARG A 729 14.06 21.14 -9.91
CA ARG A 729 12.94 22.05 -10.16
C ARG A 729 11.59 21.33 -10.09
N ALA A 730 11.49 20.09 -10.59
CA ALA A 730 10.30 19.27 -10.46
C ALA A 730 9.94 19.05 -8.99
N ILE A 731 10.92 18.64 -8.19
CA ILE A 731 10.74 18.41 -6.74
C ILE A 731 10.37 19.68 -6.02
N VAL A 732 10.95 20.83 -6.35
CA VAL A 732 10.67 22.07 -5.60
C VAL A 732 9.34 22.68 -6.04
N ILE A 733 9.08 22.78 -7.34
CA ILE A 733 7.98 23.60 -7.89
C ILE A 733 6.73 22.77 -8.25
N SER A 734 6.91 21.60 -8.86
CA SER A 734 5.83 20.92 -9.61
C SER A 734 5.08 19.84 -8.84
N HIS A 735 5.30 19.71 -7.53
CA HIS A 735 4.66 18.70 -6.67
C HIS A 735 4.79 17.26 -7.21
N VAL A 736 5.93 16.63 -6.90
CA VAL A 736 6.23 15.26 -7.30
C VAL A 736 5.83 14.27 -6.19
N PRO A 737 5.17 13.12 -6.51
CA PRO A 737 4.90 12.06 -5.54
C PRO A 737 6.16 11.54 -4.83
N SER A 738 6.04 11.13 -3.57
CA SER A 738 7.15 10.63 -2.74
C SER A 738 7.94 9.49 -3.39
N SER A 739 7.28 8.61 -4.15
CA SER A 739 7.93 7.52 -4.87
C SER A 739 8.91 8.01 -5.95
N ILE A 740 8.54 9.06 -6.69
CA ILE A 740 9.39 9.66 -7.72
C ILE A 740 10.48 10.51 -7.07
N ARG A 741 10.14 11.25 -6.00
CA ARG A 741 11.13 12.01 -5.22
C ARG A 741 12.25 11.10 -4.71
N SER A 742 11.92 9.95 -4.14
CA SER A 742 12.89 8.96 -3.69
C SER A 742 13.81 8.47 -4.81
N SER A 743 13.29 8.23 -6.02
CA SER A 743 14.11 7.84 -7.18
C SER A 743 15.00 8.98 -7.69
N ILE A 744 14.52 10.22 -7.67
CA ILE A 744 15.36 11.39 -7.98
C ILE A 744 16.47 11.55 -6.93
N SER A 745 16.16 11.35 -5.65
CA SER A 745 17.13 11.41 -4.56
C SER A 745 18.22 10.34 -4.71
N GLU A 746 17.87 9.14 -5.16
CA GLU A 746 18.83 8.10 -5.56
C GLU A 746 19.72 8.56 -6.72
N PHE A 747 19.14 9.14 -7.77
CA PHE A 747 19.89 9.67 -8.91
C PHE A 747 20.84 10.83 -8.52
N VAL A 748 20.39 11.77 -7.69
CA VAL A 748 21.21 12.87 -7.14
C VAL A 748 22.37 12.30 -6.31
N CYS A 749 22.09 11.28 -5.49
CA CYS A 749 23.11 10.57 -4.72
C CYS A 749 24.16 9.94 -5.63
N GLU A 750 23.74 9.29 -6.72
CA GLU A 750 24.65 8.71 -7.69
C GLU A 750 25.50 9.79 -8.36
N ILE A 751 24.91 10.89 -8.86
CA ILE A 751 25.70 11.98 -9.44
C ILE A 751 26.71 12.53 -8.42
N LYS A 752 26.32 12.70 -7.16
CA LYS A 752 27.22 13.19 -6.10
C LYS A 752 28.41 12.26 -5.87
N ILE A 753 28.17 10.94 -5.86
CA ILE A 753 29.23 9.91 -5.72
C ILE A 753 30.14 9.89 -6.96
N TYR A 754 29.56 9.92 -8.16
CA TYR A 754 30.30 9.65 -9.40
C TYR A 754 30.90 10.91 -10.04
N MET A 755 30.35 12.10 -9.78
CA MET A 755 30.76 13.39 -10.35
C MET A 755 31.00 14.44 -9.24
N SER A 756 31.73 14.05 -8.19
CA SER A 756 32.01 14.88 -7.00
C SER A 756 32.53 16.28 -7.33
N ASP A 757 33.38 16.39 -8.36
CA ASP A 757 34.07 17.64 -8.69
C ASP A 757 33.15 18.66 -9.40
N LYS A 758 32.11 18.16 -10.09
CA LYS A 758 31.18 18.98 -10.89
C LYS A 758 29.82 19.15 -10.25
N PHE A 759 29.43 18.24 -9.36
CA PHE A 759 28.14 18.28 -8.68
C PHE A 759 27.87 19.62 -7.97
N PRO A 760 28.81 20.23 -7.22
CA PRO A 760 28.57 21.53 -6.59
C PRO A 760 28.26 22.64 -7.60
N GLN A 761 28.95 22.64 -8.75
CA GLN A 761 28.73 23.63 -9.81
C GLN A 761 27.35 23.46 -10.47
N TRP A 762 26.94 22.23 -10.74
CA TRP A 762 25.62 21.93 -11.31
C TRP A 762 24.48 22.19 -10.33
N LEU A 763 24.68 21.90 -9.04
CA LEU A 763 23.71 22.21 -7.99
C LEU A 763 23.55 23.73 -7.86
N GLN A 764 24.65 24.48 -7.86
CA GLN A 764 24.60 25.95 -7.81
C GLN A 764 23.84 26.53 -9.01
N LYS A 765 24.11 26.05 -10.24
CA LYS A 765 23.36 26.44 -11.43
C LYS A 765 21.86 26.15 -11.26
N SER A 766 21.53 24.94 -10.81
CA SER A 766 20.14 24.52 -10.60
C SER A 766 19.40 25.42 -9.60
N LEU A 767 20.07 25.78 -8.51
CA LEU A 767 19.53 26.65 -7.47
C LEU A 767 19.32 28.10 -7.94
N THR A 768 20.21 28.63 -8.79
CA THR A 768 20.03 29.98 -9.34
C THR A 768 18.81 30.10 -10.26
N GLU A 769 18.36 29.01 -10.86
CA GLU A 769 17.16 28.99 -11.71
C GLU A 769 15.84 28.87 -10.91
N ILE A 770 15.92 28.62 -9.59
CA ILE A 770 14.75 28.52 -8.71
C ILE A 770 14.44 29.89 -8.09
N PRO A 771 13.21 30.43 -8.25
CA PRO A 771 12.88 31.77 -7.79
C PRO A 771 12.78 31.85 -6.26
N ARG A 772 13.54 32.73 -5.61
CA ARG A 772 13.55 32.89 -4.13
C ARG A 772 12.41 33.74 -3.56
N THR A 773 11.77 34.53 -4.41
CA THR A 773 10.67 35.42 -4.04
C THR A 773 9.37 34.95 -4.69
N SER A 774 8.24 35.34 -4.09
CA SER A 774 6.93 35.11 -4.71
C SER A 774 6.86 35.72 -6.11
N LYS A 775 5.91 35.27 -6.95
CA LYS A 775 5.73 35.77 -8.33
C LYS A 775 5.62 37.30 -8.42
N ASN A 776 5.25 37.97 -7.31
CA ASN A 776 5.08 39.42 -7.22
C ASN A 776 6.30 40.12 -6.57
N GLY A 777 7.35 39.39 -6.17
CA GLY A 777 8.57 39.93 -5.56
C GLY A 777 8.43 40.38 -4.09
N LEU A 778 7.23 40.29 -3.51
CA LEU A 778 6.87 40.90 -2.23
C LEU A 778 7.30 40.11 -0.99
N VAL A 779 7.42 38.79 -1.13
CA VAL A 779 7.67 37.89 -0.01
C VAL A 779 8.88 37.03 -0.35
N GLU A 780 9.88 37.07 0.52
CA GLU A 780 10.99 36.11 0.49
C GLU A 780 10.44 34.75 0.94
N ILE A 781 10.32 33.82 -0.01
CA ILE A 781 9.84 32.46 0.26
C ILE A 781 10.93 31.70 1.03
N VAL A 782 12.16 31.84 0.56
CA VAL A 782 13.35 31.19 1.12
C VAL A 782 14.42 32.22 1.41
N THR A 783 14.84 32.26 2.68
CA THR A 783 15.90 33.16 3.12
C THR A 783 17.25 32.84 2.46
N SER A 784 18.11 33.84 2.28
CA SER A 784 19.50 33.62 1.80
C SER A 784 20.22 32.54 2.63
N LYS A 785 19.94 32.51 3.94
CA LYS A 785 20.51 31.56 4.87
C LYS A 785 19.99 30.13 4.64
N GLN A 786 18.68 29.95 4.46
CA GLN A 786 18.09 28.63 4.17
C GLN A 786 18.59 28.07 2.83
N HIS A 787 18.76 28.94 1.83
CA HIS A 787 19.30 28.58 0.53
C HIS A 787 20.78 28.14 0.62
N GLU A 788 21.60 28.87 1.38
CA GLU A 788 23.01 28.49 1.62
C GLU A 788 23.12 27.23 2.48
N GLN A 789 22.25 27.07 3.48
CA GLN A 789 22.16 25.86 4.31
C GLN A 789 21.81 24.64 3.47
N PHE A 790 20.83 24.73 2.57
CA PHE A 790 20.49 23.62 1.67
C PHE A 790 21.63 23.26 0.72
N TYR A 791 22.30 24.26 0.13
CA TYR A 791 23.47 24.01 -0.71
C TYR A 791 24.58 23.28 0.05
N LYS A 792 24.90 23.72 1.27
CA LYS A 792 25.89 23.06 2.14
C LYS A 792 25.43 21.67 2.54
N ALA A 793 24.18 21.52 2.99
CA ALA A 793 23.61 20.24 3.40
C ALA A 793 23.68 19.21 2.27
N LEU A 794 23.33 19.56 1.02
CA LEU A 794 23.43 18.63 -0.11
C LEU A 794 24.86 18.36 -0.57
N CYS A 795 25.80 19.30 -0.42
CA CYS A 795 27.20 19.07 -0.74
C CYS A 795 27.89 18.22 0.34
N GLU A 796 27.58 18.46 1.61
CA GLU A 796 28.24 17.87 2.79
C GLU A 796 27.54 16.61 3.31
N SER A 797 26.28 16.36 2.95
CA SER A 797 25.51 15.20 3.42
C SER A 797 26.17 13.86 3.10
N ASP A 798 25.92 12.88 3.96
CA ASP A 798 26.26 11.48 3.64
C ASP A 798 25.66 11.06 2.30
N THR A 799 26.35 10.19 1.58
CA THR A 799 25.89 9.62 0.29
C THR A 799 24.81 8.54 0.50
N GLN A 800 23.83 8.84 1.35
CA GLN A 800 22.63 8.03 1.54
C GLN A 800 21.44 8.73 0.87
N SER A 801 20.67 7.97 0.09
CA SER A 801 19.53 8.50 -0.64
C SER A 801 18.42 9.03 0.27
N SER A 802 18.25 8.44 1.46
CA SER A 802 17.28 8.91 2.48
C SER A 802 17.61 10.30 3.02
N THR A 803 18.90 10.59 3.25
CA THR A 803 19.34 11.90 3.71
C THR A 803 19.14 12.96 2.63
N ILE A 804 19.49 12.64 1.38
CA ILE A 804 19.25 13.53 0.24
C ILE A 804 17.74 13.77 0.02
N ASP A 805 16.92 12.74 0.17
CA ASP A 805 15.46 12.85 0.08
C ASP A 805 14.88 13.77 1.16
N TYR A 806 15.36 13.60 2.40
CA TYR A 806 14.97 14.45 3.53
C TYR A 806 15.35 15.91 3.28
N GLU A 807 16.58 16.19 2.83
CA GLU A 807 17.02 17.55 2.53
C GLU A 807 16.21 18.18 1.38
N LEU A 808 16.00 17.42 0.29
CA LEU A 808 15.20 17.85 -0.86
C LEU A 808 13.75 18.16 -0.45
N GLU A 809 13.15 17.33 0.39
CA GLU A 809 11.80 17.54 0.89
C GLU A 809 11.72 18.73 1.85
N THR A 810 12.67 18.84 2.78
CA THR A 810 12.73 19.95 3.74
C THR A 810 12.85 21.28 3.00
N PHE A 811 13.64 21.33 1.93
CA PHE A 811 13.74 22.51 1.09
C PHE A 811 12.49 22.76 0.25
N ALA A 812 11.88 21.71 -0.32
CA ALA A 812 10.64 21.83 -1.09
C ALA A 812 9.47 22.36 -0.23
N LYS A 813 9.39 21.98 1.05
CA LYS A 813 8.42 22.51 2.03
C LYS A 813 8.54 24.02 2.26
N LEU A 814 9.67 24.64 1.97
CA LEU A 814 9.75 26.10 2.05
C LEU A 814 8.95 26.80 0.94
N TYR A 815 8.72 26.11 -0.18
CA TYR A 815 7.98 26.62 -1.35
C TYR A 815 6.51 26.22 -1.38
N ARG A 816 6.06 25.39 -0.43
CA ARG A 816 4.73 24.81 -0.36
C ARG A 816 4.11 25.09 0.99
#